data_AF-A0A9P0FHV7-F1
#
_entry.id   AF-A0A9P0FHV7-F1
#
_cell.length_a   1.000
_cell.length_b   1.000
_cell.length_c   1.000
_cell.angle_alpha   90.00
_cell.angle_beta   90.00
_cell.angle_gamma   90.00
#
_symmetry.space_group_name_H-M   'P 1'
#
loop_
_entity.id
_entity.type
_entity.pdbx_description
1 polymer ?
#
loop_
_entity_poly.entity_id
_entity_poly.type
_entity_poly.pdbx_seq_one_letter_code
_entity_poly.pdbx_strand_id
1 'polypeptide(L)'
;MTAELENGQENKHESVQRDIIFCKDILAFLDFIVQKRNLTQKNVELLKIGLDGGGGFFKVCLNIQTKETTNRGDLKDSGVKKLFILAIVKNIKENYFNVLYIWKLLKIDDLGSYSISTDLKLANILMGLMSHSSAFPCTWCQSNAQNLNNEGDLRTFENIRNQYLRWTASGSILKKAKHFFNCIHEPIPQKLGEPVILVIPPPELHLLLGETRINQENEDKKDDIREENISRKVITGDSEGGSNPDQASTSKFNSDVANVEVTKLNLNAQETTIVECNELNPFNTDRALFQDVLTDEMKRKIIISGPNRPMGPSVRNIHTNKSFSVEYYYTTTKTGQKIDRFCLPFRGHHENIYEIGPQSGNFLNIIDLLSRYDPLLKSHITNKNNRNKYLHHDTQNEIITLMSKSVVKEIVSEISKAPFFSLIVDTTQDISKKDQLSIIISHVKVDLDHDKSIAGKIEIKESFLRFIEIGKNFECVILSTLKELKIDIGKCRGQGYDGASKMSGKYSGLQARIKEKVPTADFIHCSAHNLNLVLNGSVQNVSEIRNFYGLLENMYLIFSKSLPRWQELNKSKEENAMIKKTLKRLCPTRWSSCLDCLSAIKYNYKCVMQCLSTFILICKKTSDRIEANSLQKSMSSYDFILLLVYQSKILENISLVSKLLQSSTVDLGRACELLSSTIDNFNTIRDDFEILHAEATNLATSWNIQPKLKSKRQRMDKTFFDELATDTGIEDSLRRFQIKVFYESLDIIINQLRTRFISMNKILINLLKPFEEITKIVSHSNCCISEVIPLVSTLEAYLNSEGSNFAGFGTMKDELKNNLKLRFKDATLKNYLLFATFLDPRFKGNFFTPNKCKIVIADLKREYEIIQNHDVEVVGSDKIDSSNENVSLATLILSTASATPPPSKKKKN
;
A
#
# COMPACT_ATOMS: atom_id res chain seq x y z
N MET A 1 -7.04 53.22 -6.58
CA MET A 1 -6.50 52.83 -7.90
C MET A 1 -7.31 53.50 -8.98
N THR A 2 -6.68 54.12 -9.97
CA THR A 2 -7.39 54.61 -11.17
C THR A 2 -7.42 53.45 -12.17
N ALA A 3 -8.60 52.86 -12.39
CA ALA A 3 -8.79 51.68 -13.23
C ALA A 3 -9.29 52.08 -14.63
N GLU A 4 -8.74 51.46 -15.67
CA GLU A 4 -9.14 51.72 -17.07
C GLU A 4 -10.39 50.91 -17.45
N LEU A 5 -11.34 51.55 -18.17
CA LEU A 5 -12.65 50.98 -18.46
C LEU A 5 -12.80 50.15 -19.75
N GLU A 6 -12.11 50.36 -20.88
CA GLU A 6 -12.30 49.52 -22.09
C GLU A 6 -11.16 49.31 -23.11
N ASN A 7 -11.35 48.23 -23.88
CA ASN A 7 -10.56 47.73 -25.01
C ASN A 7 -10.55 48.70 -26.20
N GLY A 8 -9.44 48.69 -26.94
CA GLY A 8 -9.21 49.55 -28.08
C GLY A 8 -10.27 49.46 -29.17
N GLN A 9 -10.89 50.58 -29.49
CA GLN A 9 -10.61 51.38 -30.68
C GLN A 9 -11.17 52.80 -30.42
N GLU A 10 -10.33 53.82 -30.63
CA GLU A 10 -10.60 55.27 -30.48
C GLU A 10 -10.51 55.89 -29.06
N ASN A 11 -9.30 56.40 -28.75
CA ASN A 11 -8.95 57.62 -28.00
C ASN A 11 -9.99 58.28 -27.04
N LYS A 12 -10.53 57.53 -26.07
CA LYS A 12 -10.98 58.08 -24.78
C LYS A 12 -10.63 57.11 -23.64
N HIS A 13 -9.56 57.39 -22.90
CA HIS A 13 -9.25 56.70 -21.65
C HIS A 13 -10.23 57.17 -20.57
N GLU A 14 -11.42 56.56 -20.49
CA GLU A 14 -12.26 56.70 -19.31
C GLU A 14 -11.63 55.91 -18.16
N SER A 15 -11.31 56.63 -17.09
CA SER A 15 -10.63 56.10 -15.92
C SER A 15 -11.57 56.24 -14.71
N VAL A 16 -11.78 55.15 -13.96
CA VAL A 16 -12.65 55.13 -12.78
C VAL A 16 -11.83 54.90 -11.52
N GLN A 17 -12.09 55.72 -10.49
CA GLN A 17 -11.47 55.53 -9.19
C GLN A 17 -12.12 54.35 -8.46
N ARG A 18 -11.30 53.39 -8.03
CA ARG A 18 -11.72 52.20 -7.27
C ARG A 18 -10.87 52.03 -6.02
N ASP A 19 -11.52 51.64 -4.94
CA ASP A 19 -10.87 51.29 -3.68
C ASP A 19 -10.30 49.88 -3.77
N ILE A 20 -9.01 49.74 -3.47
CA ILE A 20 -8.29 48.47 -3.43
C ILE A 20 -7.92 48.16 -2.00
N ILE A 21 -8.26 46.96 -1.54
CA ILE A 21 -7.73 46.40 -0.29
C ILE A 21 -6.58 45.50 -0.68
N PHE A 22 -5.38 45.75 -0.12
CA PHE A 22 -4.20 44.95 -0.46
C PHE A 22 -3.23 44.80 0.72
N CYS A 23 -2.42 43.73 0.67
CA CYS A 23 -1.32 43.46 1.57
C CYS A 23 -0.13 44.35 1.19
N LYS A 24 0.25 45.25 2.09
CA LYS A 24 1.34 46.22 1.84
C LYS A 24 2.73 45.58 1.84
N ASP A 25 2.93 44.52 2.60
CA ASP A 25 4.20 43.80 2.72
C ASP A 25 3.94 42.28 2.79
N ILE A 26 4.10 41.62 1.64
CA ILE A 26 3.85 40.18 1.50
C ILE A 26 4.93 39.36 2.22
N LEU A 27 6.18 39.84 2.24
CA LEU A 27 7.29 39.09 2.86
C LEU A 27 7.11 39.04 4.38
N ALA A 28 6.81 40.17 5.02
CA ALA A 28 6.51 40.19 6.45
C ALA A 28 5.25 39.35 6.79
N PHE A 29 4.25 39.36 5.90
CA PHE A 29 3.05 38.55 6.06
C PHE A 29 3.34 37.04 5.93
N LEU A 30 4.21 36.64 5.01
CA LEU A 30 4.70 35.27 4.86
C LEU A 30 5.46 34.81 6.11
N ASP A 31 6.38 35.62 6.62
CA ASP A 31 7.15 35.31 7.83
C ASP A 31 6.23 35.12 9.05
N PHE A 32 5.22 35.97 9.19
CA PHE A 32 4.19 35.82 10.22
C PHE A 32 3.44 34.49 10.11
N ILE A 33 3.05 34.08 8.90
CA ILE A 33 2.34 32.81 8.68
C ILE A 33 3.25 31.61 8.99
N VAL A 34 4.50 31.64 8.52
CA VAL A 34 5.50 30.59 8.77
C VAL A 34 5.72 30.42 10.27
N GLN A 35 5.90 31.53 11.00
CA GLN A 35 6.05 31.51 12.46
C GLN A 35 4.80 30.96 13.16
N LYS A 36 3.60 31.40 12.77
CA LYS A 36 2.34 30.93 13.38
C LYS A 36 2.03 29.47 13.11
N ARG A 37 2.52 28.93 12.00
CA ARG A 37 2.34 27.52 11.62
C ARG A 37 3.48 26.61 12.09
N ASN A 38 4.44 27.13 12.86
CA ASN A 38 5.67 26.40 13.27
C ASN A 38 6.41 25.78 12.07
N LEU A 39 6.36 26.43 10.91
CA LEU A 39 7.10 26.01 9.73
C LEU A 39 8.52 26.60 9.79
N THR A 40 9.50 25.88 9.25
CA THR A 40 10.80 26.48 8.95
C THR A 40 10.80 26.93 7.49
N GLN A 41 11.59 27.94 7.15
CA GLN A 41 11.69 28.46 5.77
C GLN A 41 12.15 27.38 4.77
N LYS A 42 12.83 26.34 5.25
CA LYS A 42 13.20 25.14 4.48
C LYS A 42 12.03 24.19 4.17
N ASN A 43 10.93 24.30 4.92
CA ASN A 43 9.74 23.45 4.77
C ASN A 43 8.71 24.04 3.79
N VAL A 44 8.84 25.30 3.38
CA VAL A 44 8.00 25.90 2.33
C VAL A 44 8.56 25.47 0.98
N GLU A 45 7.75 24.73 0.21
CA GLU A 45 8.15 24.15 -1.07
C GLU A 45 7.93 25.11 -2.23
N LEU A 46 6.74 25.73 -2.28
CA LEU A 46 6.33 26.58 -3.39
C LEU A 46 5.22 27.53 -2.96
N LEU A 47 5.29 28.78 -3.41
CA LEU A 47 4.21 29.76 -3.29
C LEU A 47 3.31 29.67 -4.52
N LYS A 48 1.99 29.55 -4.35
CA LYS A 48 1.01 29.53 -5.45
C LYS A 48 0.17 30.79 -5.40
N ILE A 49 0.26 31.61 -6.44
CA ILE A 49 -0.44 32.89 -6.58
C ILE A 49 -1.65 32.68 -7.49
N GLY A 50 -2.85 32.90 -6.96
CA GLY A 50 -4.10 32.83 -7.71
C GLY A 50 -4.52 34.21 -8.21
N LEU A 51 -4.88 34.34 -9.49
CA LEU A 51 -5.54 35.54 -10.03
C LEU A 51 -6.87 35.15 -10.65
N ASP A 52 -7.95 35.85 -10.27
CA ASP A 52 -9.31 35.56 -10.70
C ASP A 52 -10.15 36.85 -10.74
N GLY A 53 -10.80 37.14 -11.87
CA GLY A 53 -11.76 38.22 -12.05
C GLY A 53 -13.17 37.69 -12.34
N GLY A 54 -13.75 37.00 -11.36
CA GLY A 54 -15.13 36.49 -11.39
C GLY A 54 -16.04 37.14 -10.33
N GLY A 55 -17.33 37.24 -10.61
CA GLY A 55 -18.34 37.62 -9.60
C GLY A 55 -18.32 39.08 -9.14
N GLY A 56 -17.81 40.01 -9.97
CA GLY A 56 -17.76 41.44 -9.66
C GLY A 56 -16.56 41.88 -8.81
N PHE A 57 -15.59 41.01 -8.59
CA PHE A 57 -14.33 41.34 -7.92
C PHE A 57 -13.14 40.77 -8.68
N PHE A 58 -12.05 41.51 -8.74
CA PHE A 58 -10.74 41.00 -9.12
C PHE A 58 -9.94 40.75 -7.85
N LYS A 59 -9.46 39.51 -7.66
CA LYS A 59 -8.74 39.11 -6.45
C LYS A 59 -7.41 38.45 -6.79
N VAL A 60 -6.40 38.75 -5.97
CA VAL A 60 -5.11 38.07 -5.96
C VAL A 60 -4.98 37.33 -4.64
N CYS A 61 -4.73 36.03 -4.72
CA CYS A 61 -4.64 35.16 -3.56
C CYS A 61 -3.28 34.48 -3.47
N LEU A 62 -2.84 34.18 -2.25
CA LEU A 62 -1.61 33.45 -1.94
C LEU A 62 -1.94 32.14 -1.24
N ASN A 63 -1.32 31.06 -1.70
CA ASN A 63 -1.33 29.77 -1.04
C ASN A 63 0.12 29.30 -0.84
N ILE A 64 0.40 28.70 0.31
CA ILE A 64 1.73 28.24 0.72
C ILE A 64 1.72 26.71 0.73
N GLN A 65 2.52 26.09 -0.15
CA GLN A 65 2.74 24.64 -0.17
C GLN A 65 3.97 24.28 0.66
N THR A 66 3.90 23.16 1.39
CA THR A 66 4.96 22.69 2.29
C THR A 66 5.41 21.28 1.92
N LYS A 67 6.72 20.99 2.05
CA LYS A 67 7.28 19.65 1.83
C LYS A 67 6.72 18.70 2.90
N GLU A 68 6.09 17.60 2.49
CA GLU A 68 5.49 16.63 3.41
C GLU A 68 6.54 15.90 4.26
N THR A 69 6.87 16.45 5.42
CA THR A 69 7.49 15.71 6.52
C THR A 69 7.00 16.25 7.85
N THR A 70 5.91 15.69 8.40
CA THR A 70 5.77 15.42 9.84
C THR A 70 4.56 14.53 10.11
N ASN A 71 4.73 13.64 11.08
CA ASN A 71 3.77 12.68 11.63
C ASN A 71 2.31 13.18 11.70
N ARG A 72 1.35 12.28 11.45
CA ARG A 72 -0.11 12.47 11.60
C ARG A 72 -0.58 12.64 13.05
N GLY A 73 0.10 13.49 13.83
CA GLY A 73 -0.30 13.90 15.16
C GLY A 73 -0.06 15.39 15.28
N ASP A 74 -1.15 16.15 15.40
CA ASP A 74 -1.20 17.59 15.68
C ASP A 74 -0.84 18.56 14.53
N LEU A 75 -1.82 18.85 13.65
CA LEU A 75 -2.20 20.24 13.34
C LEU A 75 -3.58 20.32 12.65
N LYS A 76 -4.44 21.25 13.13
CA LYS A 76 -5.76 21.60 12.57
C LYS A 76 -5.60 22.45 11.30
N ASP A 77 -5.51 21.80 10.14
CA ASP A 77 -5.27 22.46 8.86
C ASP A 77 -6.44 22.26 7.86
N SER A 78 -7.61 22.81 8.20
CA SER A 78 -8.74 22.91 7.28
C SER A 78 -8.43 23.85 6.11
N GLY A 79 -8.94 23.55 4.90
CA GLY A 79 -8.62 24.28 3.65
C GLY A 79 -8.85 25.81 3.71
N VAL A 80 -9.77 26.27 4.57
CA VAL A 80 -10.07 27.69 4.82
C VAL A 80 -8.84 28.46 5.33
N LYS A 81 -7.86 27.79 5.95
CA LYS A 81 -6.68 28.44 6.52
C LYS A 81 -5.52 28.61 5.54
N LYS A 82 -5.60 28.10 4.30
CA LYS A 82 -4.47 28.04 3.35
C LYS A 82 -4.44 29.14 2.31
N LEU A 83 -5.58 29.77 2.00
CA LEU A 83 -5.70 30.81 0.98
C LEU A 83 -5.78 32.20 1.64
N PHE A 84 -4.85 33.08 1.30
CA PHE A 84 -4.83 34.46 1.79
C PHE A 84 -5.12 35.42 0.66
N ILE A 85 -6.07 36.32 0.83
CA ILE A 85 -6.34 37.38 -0.15
C ILE A 85 -5.26 38.45 0.01
N LEU A 86 -4.40 38.58 -1.00
CA LEU A 86 -3.36 39.60 -1.07
C LEU A 86 -3.89 40.92 -1.61
N ALA A 87 -4.80 40.87 -2.58
CA ALA A 87 -5.51 42.05 -3.05
C ALA A 87 -6.93 41.70 -3.47
N ILE A 88 -7.86 42.63 -3.26
CA ILE A 88 -9.21 42.54 -3.80
C ILE A 88 -9.68 43.92 -4.24
N VAL A 89 -10.28 43.97 -5.43
CA VAL A 89 -10.89 45.19 -5.95
C VAL A 89 -12.23 44.90 -6.60
N LYS A 90 -13.20 45.77 -6.34
CA LYS A 90 -14.56 45.65 -6.87
C LYS A 90 -14.65 46.18 -8.31
N ASN A 91 -15.27 45.40 -9.19
CA ASN A 91 -15.70 45.78 -10.52
C ASN A 91 -14.60 46.42 -11.40
N ILE A 92 -13.43 45.78 -11.47
CA ILE A 92 -12.39 46.10 -12.46
C ILE A 92 -12.42 45.07 -13.59
N LYS A 93 -12.25 45.52 -14.84
CA LYS A 93 -12.05 44.61 -15.98
C LYS A 93 -10.64 44.00 -15.98
N GLU A 94 -10.58 42.72 -16.31
CA GLU A 94 -9.34 41.97 -16.57
C GLU A 94 -8.70 42.44 -17.87
N ASN A 95 -7.86 43.47 -17.79
CA ASN A 95 -7.02 43.94 -18.88
C ASN A 95 -5.56 44.05 -18.40
N TYR A 96 -4.64 44.20 -19.36
CA TYR A 96 -3.21 44.23 -19.09
C TYR A 96 -2.81 45.30 -18.07
N PHE A 97 -3.28 46.55 -18.25
CA PHE A 97 -2.87 47.67 -17.41
C PHE A 97 -3.37 47.55 -15.96
N ASN A 98 -4.61 47.11 -15.76
CA ASN A 98 -5.18 46.90 -14.43
C ASN A 98 -4.46 45.76 -13.68
N VAL A 99 -4.18 44.64 -14.36
CA VAL A 99 -3.44 43.51 -13.77
C VAL A 99 -2.00 43.90 -13.46
N LEU A 100 -1.31 44.61 -14.36
CA LEU A 100 0.05 45.09 -14.15
C LEU A 100 0.15 46.05 -12.96
N TYR A 101 -0.82 46.94 -12.80
CA TYR A 101 -0.85 47.86 -11.66
C TYR A 101 -0.94 47.09 -10.33
N ILE A 102 -1.85 46.12 -10.23
CA ILE A 102 -2.03 45.31 -9.01
C ILE A 102 -0.79 44.45 -8.75
N TRP A 103 -0.19 43.90 -9.81
CA TRP A 103 1.04 43.11 -9.74
C TRP A 103 2.21 43.92 -9.14
N LYS A 104 2.43 45.13 -9.66
CA LYS A 104 3.47 46.06 -9.17
C LYS A 104 3.18 46.55 -7.75
N LEU A 105 1.90 46.80 -7.44
CA LEU A 105 1.49 47.23 -6.10
C LEU A 105 1.81 46.18 -5.03
N LEU A 106 1.62 44.91 -5.37
CA LEU A 106 1.90 43.77 -4.50
C LEU A 106 3.38 43.35 -4.48
N LYS A 107 4.21 43.88 -5.39
CA LYS A 107 5.62 43.50 -5.54
C LYS A 107 5.84 41.98 -5.62
N ILE A 108 5.03 41.32 -6.44
CA ILE A 108 5.04 39.85 -6.55
C ILE A 108 6.40 39.33 -7.05
N ASP A 109 7.10 40.08 -7.91
CA ASP A 109 8.41 39.66 -8.42
C ASP A 109 9.51 39.64 -7.34
N ASP A 110 9.29 40.29 -6.18
CA ASP A 110 10.21 40.23 -5.03
C ASP A 110 10.09 38.89 -4.26
N LEU A 111 9.07 38.08 -4.58
CA LEU A 111 8.91 36.74 -4.02
C LEU A 111 9.88 35.76 -4.71
N GLY A 112 10.55 34.90 -3.95
CA GLY A 112 11.50 33.91 -4.48
C GLY A 112 10.89 32.92 -5.48
N SER A 113 10.58 31.68 -5.05
CA SER A 113 9.98 30.68 -5.93
C SER A 113 8.44 30.67 -5.83
N TYR A 114 7.77 31.08 -6.91
CA TYR A 114 6.32 31.04 -7.04
C TYR A 114 5.83 30.44 -8.37
N SER A 115 4.60 29.90 -8.32
CA SER A 115 3.79 29.47 -9.46
C SER A 115 2.47 30.25 -9.51
N ILE A 116 1.89 30.40 -10.69
CA ILE A 116 0.66 31.16 -10.93
C ILE A 116 -0.48 30.21 -11.32
N SER A 117 -1.65 30.42 -10.72
CA SER A 117 -2.88 29.69 -11.03
C SER A 117 -3.93 30.68 -11.50
N THR A 118 -4.33 30.59 -12.77
CA THR A 118 -5.29 31.53 -13.34
C THR A 118 -5.98 30.91 -14.55
N ASP A 119 -7.07 31.53 -15.03
CA ASP A 119 -7.74 31.06 -16.24
C ASP A 119 -6.94 31.40 -17.51
N LEU A 120 -7.39 30.90 -18.66
CA LEU A 120 -6.65 31.08 -19.92
C LEU A 120 -6.63 32.55 -20.40
N LYS A 121 -7.65 33.34 -20.04
CA LYS A 121 -7.74 34.75 -20.41
C LYS A 121 -6.71 35.58 -19.63
N LEU A 122 -6.65 35.38 -18.31
CA LEU A 122 -5.67 36.01 -17.45
C LEU A 122 -4.25 35.49 -17.71
N ALA A 123 -4.09 34.21 -18.07
CA ALA A 123 -2.81 33.69 -18.53
C ALA A 123 -2.32 34.45 -19.77
N ASN A 124 -3.17 34.66 -20.78
CA ASN A 124 -2.80 35.48 -21.95
C ASN A 124 -2.45 36.93 -21.57
N ILE A 125 -3.18 37.53 -20.62
CA ILE A 125 -2.91 38.88 -20.13
C ILE A 125 -1.54 38.95 -19.43
N LEU A 126 -1.25 38.01 -18.52
CA LEU A 126 0.04 37.94 -17.83
C LEU A 126 1.20 37.74 -18.80
N MET A 127 0.97 37.02 -19.89
CA MET A 127 1.97 36.79 -20.94
C MET A 127 2.04 37.92 -21.98
N GLY A 128 1.16 38.93 -21.91
CA GLY A 128 1.11 40.02 -22.88
C GLY A 128 0.67 39.59 -24.29
N LEU A 129 -0.10 38.50 -24.39
CA LEU A 129 -0.59 37.95 -25.65
C LEU A 129 -1.98 38.49 -26.02
N MET A 130 -2.26 38.55 -27.32
CA MET A 130 -3.59 38.86 -27.84
C MET A 130 -4.59 37.71 -27.54
N SER A 131 -5.88 38.04 -27.38
CA SER A 131 -6.95 37.10 -27.03
C SER A 131 -7.26 36.06 -28.14
N HIS A 132 -8.12 35.08 -27.80
CA HIS A 132 -8.32 33.75 -28.42
C HIS A 132 -8.60 33.62 -29.93
N SER A 133 -8.65 34.70 -30.71
CA SER A 133 -8.86 34.68 -32.16
C SER A 133 -7.56 34.96 -32.95
N SER A 134 -6.44 34.47 -32.44
CA SER A 134 -5.10 34.83 -32.91
C SER A 134 -4.43 33.72 -33.76
N ALA A 135 -3.49 34.09 -34.64
CA ALA A 135 -2.80 33.12 -35.52
C ALA A 135 -1.94 32.08 -34.77
N PHE A 136 -1.65 32.34 -33.49
CA PHE A 136 -0.86 31.52 -32.58
C PHE A 136 -1.64 31.41 -31.27
N PRO A 137 -2.62 30.50 -31.20
CA PRO A 137 -3.66 30.51 -30.16
C PRO A 137 -3.20 29.92 -28.82
N CYS A 138 -2.11 29.15 -28.82
CA CYS A 138 -1.57 28.54 -27.62
C CYS A 138 -0.77 29.54 -26.78
N THR A 139 -1.08 29.60 -25.47
CA THR A 139 -0.39 30.43 -24.49
C THR A 139 1.03 29.93 -24.18
N TRP A 140 1.29 28.63 -24.35
CA TRP A 140 2.56 27.99 -23.95
C TRP A 140 3.50 27.67 -25.09
N CYS A 141 3.04 27.61 -26.35
CA CYS A 141 3.89 27.31 -27.50
C CYS A 141 3.64 28.27 -28.67
N GLN A 142 4.54 28.25 -29.65
CA GLN A 142 4.48 29.07 -30.86
C GLN A 142 3.85 28.33 -32.05
N SER A 143 3.01 27.32 -31.80
CA SER A 143 2.31 26.61 -32.88
C SER A 143 1.25 27.49 -33.54
N ASN A 144 1.18 27.43 -34.86
CA ASN A 144 0.22 28.17 -35.68
C ASN A 144 -1.15 27.47 -35.64
N ALA A 145 -2.23 28.25 -35.63
CA ALA A 145 -3.61 27.75 -35.67
C ALA A 145 -3.89 26.78 -36.83
N GLN A 146 -3.14 26.86 -37.94
CA GLN A 146 -3.25 25.97 -39.09
C GLN A 146 -2.57 24.61 -38.90
N ASN A 147 -1.64 24.49 -37.94
CA ASN A 147 -0.78 23.31 -37.73
C ASN A 147 -0.80 22.84 -36.26
N LEU A 148 -1.97 22.82 -35.62
CA LEU A 148 -2.13 22.45 -34.21
C LEU A 148 -1.75 21.00 -33.87
N ASN A 149 -1.60 20.14 -34.88
CA ASN A 149 -1.17 18.74 -34.72
C ASN A 149 0.36 18.57 -34.62
N ASN A 150 1.13 19.63 -34.88
CA ASN A 150 2.60 19.59 -34.81
C ASN A 150 3.08 20.24 -33.51
N GLU A 151 4.15 19.69 -32.95
CA GLU A 151 4.82 20.28 -31.78
C GLU A 151 5.41 21.65 -32.14
N GLY A 152 5.09 22.67 -31.35
CA GLY A 152 5.62 24.02 -31.49
C GLY A 152 6.57 24.35 -30.36
N ASP A 153 7.56 25.21 -30.63
CA ASP A 153 8.53 25.63 -29.62
C ASP A 153 7.85 26.25 -28.40
N LEU A 154 8.33 25.88 -27.20
CA LEU A 154 7.83 26.42 -25.95
C LEU A 154 8.15 27.91 -25.83
N ARG A 155 7.17 28.69 -25.37
CA ARG A 155 7.37 30.10 -25.06
C ARG A 155 8.16 30.21 -23.76
N THR A 156 9.18 31.06 -23.79
CA THR A 156 9.86 31.59 -22.61
C THR A 156 9.47 33.05 -22.41
N PHE A 157 9.55 33.56 -21.18
CA PHE A 157 9.31 34.97 -20.89
C PHE A 157 10.22 35.89 -21.72
N GLU A 158 11.47 35.49 -21.93
CA GLU A 158 12.45 36.21 -22.75
C GLU A 158 12.04 36.25 -24.24
N ASN A 159 11.59 35.12 -24.81
CA ASN A 159 11.10 35.09 -26.19
C ASN A 159 9.93 36.06 -26.36
N ILE A 160 8.95 36.03 -25.45
CA ILE A 160 7.78 36.92 -25.54
C ILE A 160 8.19 38.39 -25.45
N ARG A 161 9.07 38.75 -24.51
CA ARG A 161 9.63 40.11 -24.41
C ARG A 161 10.32 40.54 -25.70
N ASN A 162 11.17 39.69 -26.26
CA ASN A 162 11.87 39.98 -27.52
C ASN A 162 10.90 40.19 -28.68
N GLN A 163 9.83 39.39 -28.79
CA GLN A 163 8.82 39.58 -29.83
C GLN A 163 8.00 40.86 -29.63
N TYR A 164 7.66 41.22 -28.38
CA TYR A 164 7.00 42.48 -28.07
C TYR A 164 7.86 43.71 -28.44
N LEU A 165 9.17 43.68 -28.13
CA LEU A 165 10.10 44.75 -28.51
C LEU A 165 10.18 44.91 -30.04
N ARG A 166 10.23 43.79 -30.77
CA ARG A 166 10.20 43.79 -32.24
C ARG A 166 8.89 44.33 -32.81
N TRP A 167 7.76 43.97 -32.20
CA TRP A 167 6.45 44.50 -32.59
C TRP A 167 6.37 46.01 -32.36
N THR A 168 6.86 46.49 -31.22
CA THR A 168 6.90 47.91 -30.86
C THR A 168 7.78 48.69 -31.84
N ALA A 169 8.97 48.17 -32.16
CA ALA A 169 9.85 48.74 -33.17
C ALA A 169 9.23 48.77 -34.60
N SER A 170 8.26 47.91 -34.88
CA SER A 170 7.54 47.86 -36.16
C SER A 170 6.34 48.83 -36.26
N GLY A 171 6.13 49.68 -35.24
CA GLY A 171 5.08 50.69 -35.20
C GLY A 171 3.77 50.25 -34.51
N SER A 172 3.80 49.18 -33.70
CA SER A 172 2.69 48.77 -32.82
C SER A 172 1.33 48.57 -33.50
N ILE A 173 1.33 48.10 -34.76
CA ILE A 173 0.10 47.85 -35.52
C ILE A 173 -0.47 46.49 -35.13
N LEU A 174 -1.66 46.46 -34.48
CA LEU A 174 -2.33 45.23 -34.02
C LEU A 174 -2.55 44.19 -35.13
N LYS A 175 -2.94 44.61 -36.34
CA LYS A 175 -3.13 43.69 -37.49
C LYS A 175 -1.84 42.95 -37.90
N LYS A 176 -0.67 43.49 -37.54
CA LYS A 176 0.64 42.89 -37.80
C LYS A 176 1.17 42.05 -36.63
N ALA A 177 0.48 42.00 -35.49
CA ALA A 177 0.91 41.25 -34.30
C ALA A 177 1.12 39.74 -34.57
N LYS A 178 0.42 39.19 -35.57
CA LYS A 178 0.63 37.81 -36.04
C LYS A 178 2.07 37.52 -36.48
N HIS A 179 2.81 38.51 -36.98
CA HIS A 179 4.22 38.33 -37.37
C HIS A 179 5.18 38.28 -36.17
N PHE A 180 4.66 38.54 -34.98
CA PHE A 180 5.39 38.57 -33.71
C PHE A 180 4.73 37.62 -32.70
N PHE A 181 4.20 36.50 -33.18
CA PHE A 181 3.58 35.45 -32.35
C PHE A 181 2.48 35.97 -31.40
N ASN A 182 1.79 37.04 -31.80
CA ASN A 182 0.72 37.73 -31.06
C ASN A 182 1.15 38.35 -29.72
N CYS A 183 2.44 38.61 -29.52
CA CYS A 183 2.94 39.36 -28.37
C CYS A 183 2.69 40.86 -28.59
N ILE A 184 1.78 41.44 -27.80
CA ILE A 184 1.35 42.86 -27.91
C ILE A 184 1.67 43.68 -26.66
N HIS A 185 2.08 43.02 -25.58
CA HIS A 185 2.58 43.65 -24.36
C HIS A 185 3.79 42.88 -23.82
N GLU A 186 4.57 43.53 -22.94
CA GLU A 186 5.62 42.85 -22.20
C GLU A 186 5.01 41.83 -21.22
N PRO A 187 5.58 40.63 -21.01
CA PRO A 187 5.08 39.74 -19.97
C PRO A 187 5.17 40.42 -18.59
N ILE A 188 4.13 40.25 -17.77
CA ILE A 188 4.02 40.87 -16.45
C ILE A 188 5.05 40.27 -15.47
N PRO A 189 5.21 38.93 -15.34
CA PRO A 189 6.24 38.35 -14.48
C PRO A 189 7.66 38.59 -15.02
N GLN A 190 8.56 39.04 -14.16
CA GLN A 190 9.94 39.41 -14.53
C GLN A 190 10.93 38.24 -14.38
N LYS A 191 10.61 37.06 -14.92
CA LYS A 191 11.50 35.88 -14.90
C LYS A 191 12.24 35.72 -16.23
N LEU A 192 13.57 35.62 -16.22
CA LEU A 192 14.40 35.46 -17.43
C LEU A 192 14.68 33.98 -17.72
N GLY A 193 14.69 33.58 -18.99
CA GLY A 193 15.10 32.25 -19.46
C GLY A 193 14.16 31.06 -19.15
N GLU A 194 13.24 31.18 -18.18
CA GLU A 194 12.36 30.06 -17.79
C GLU A 194 11.22 29.81 -18.81
N PRO A 195 10.92 28.53 -19.16
CA PRO A 195 9.70 28.17 -19.87
C PRO A 195 8.45 28.61 -19.11
N VAL A 196 7.51 29.25 -19.81
CA VAL A 196 6.29 29.81 -19.23
C VAL A 196 5.46 28.75 -18.51
N ILE A 197 5.46 27.53 -19.04
CA ILE A 197 4.70 26.39 -18.50
C ILE A 197 5.09 26.00 -17.07
N LEU A 198 6.32 26.33 -16.63
CA LEU A 198 6.79 26.04 -15.27
C LEU A 198 6.28 27.06 -14.25
N VAL A 199 6.03 28.30 -14.70
CA VAL A 199 5.58 29.41 -13.84
C VAL A 199 4.06 29.54 -13.90
N ILE A 200 3.46 29.39 -15.08
CA ILE A 200 2.02 29.44 -15.32
C ILE A 200 1.60 28.09 -15.95
N PRO A 201 1.41 27.03 -15.15
CA PRO A 201 0.96 25.75 -15.67
C PRO A 201 -0.45 25.83 -16.26
N PRO A 202 -0.80 24.96 -17.23
CA PRO A 202 -2.16 24.84 -17.74
C PRO A 202 -3.15 24.56 -16.61
N PRO A 203 -4.32 25.20 -16.58
CA PRO A 203 -5.31 24.93 -15.55
C PRO A 203 -5.77 23.47 -15.60
N GLU A 204 -5.71 22.77 -14.47
CA GLU A 204 -6.05 21.33 -14.38
C GLU A 204 -7.45 21.02 -14.92
N LEU A 205 -8.42 21.92 -14.68
CA LEU A 205 -9.76 21.79 -15.22
C LEU A 205 -9.77 21.78 -16.76
N HIS A 206 -8.95 22.61 -17.42
CA HIS A 206 -8.86 22.65 -18.88
C HIS A 206 -8.13 21.43 -19.46
N LEU A 207 -7.19 20.84 -18.70
CA LEU A 207 -6.57 19.55 -19.06
C LEU A 207 -7.59 18.41 -18.97
N LEU A 208 -8.39 18.36 -17.89
CA LEU A 208 -9.44 17.34 -17.69
C LEU A 208 -10.59 17.46 -18.70
N LEU A 209 -10.93 18.68 -19.11
CA LEU A 209 -11.95 18.95 -20.13
C LEU A 209 -11.44 18.74 -21.57
N GLY A 210 -10.14 18.50 -21.76
CA GLY A 210 -9.52 18.32 -23.09
C GLY A 210 -9.41 19.62 -23.91
N GLU A 211 -9.65 20.77 -23.30
CA GLU A 211 -9.49 22.12 -23.89
C GLU A 211 -8.02 22.44 -24.18
N THR A 212 -7.11 21.82 -23.44
CA THR A 212 -5.66 21.85 -23.66
C THR A 212 -5.13 20.42 -23.65
N ARG A 213 -4.40 20.01 -24.70
CA ARG A 213 -3.76 18.68 -24.78
C ARG A 213 -2.26 18.81 -24.56
N ILE A 214 -1.70 17.98 -23.68
CA ILE A 214 -0.26 17.79 -23.53
C ILE A 214 0.07 16.46 -24.23
N ASN A 215 0.96 16.47 -25.23
CA ASN A 215 1.46 15.23 -25.81
C ASN A 215 2.24 14.46 -24.73
N GLN A 216 1.92 13.17 -24.56
CA GLN A 216 2.42 12.31 -23.47
C GLN A 216 3.96 12.20 -23.43
N GLU A 217 4.68 12.45 -24.53
CA GLU A 217 6.16 12.46 -24.56
C GLU A 217 6.79 13.64 -23.80
N ASN A 218 6.02 14.66 -23.39
CA ASN A 218 6.51 15.82 -22.64
C ASN A 218 6.19 15.77 -21.13
N GLU A 219 5.47 14.75 -20.65
CA GLU A 219 5.32 14.51 -19.19
C GLU A 219 6.63 14.06 -18.56
N ASP A 220 7.38 13.17 -19.23
CA ASP A 220 8.69 12.68 -18.75
C ASP A 220 9.72 13.82 -18.61
N LYS A 221 9.72 14.80 -19.54
CA LYS A 221 10.60 15.98 -19.46
C LYS A 221 10.23 16.95 -18.32
N LYS A 222 8.99 16.92 -17.84
CA LYS A 222 8.49 17.83 -16.79
C LYS A 222 8.98 17.42 -15.41
N ASP A 223 9.16 16.11 -15.21
CA ASP A 223 9.75 15.54 -14.00
C ASP A 223 11.28 15.64 -14.06
N ASP A 224 11.91 15.40 -15.22
CA ASP A 224 13.36 15.58 -15.41
C ASP A 224 13.85 17.03 -15.21
N ILE A 225 13.12 18.03 -15.73
CA ILE A 225 13.48 19.46 -15.57
C ILE A 225 13.22 19.96 -14.14
N ARG A 226 12.27 19.34 -13.41
CA ARG A 226 12.04 19.62 -11.99
C ARG A 226 13.16 19.05 -11.13
N GLU A 227 13.61 17.83 -11.40
CA GLU A 227 14.72 17.22 -10.68
C GLU A 227 16.06 17.95 -10.95
N GLU A 228 16.37 18.32 -12.19
CA GLU A 228 17.61 19.07 -12.51
C GLU A 228 17.68 20.47 -11.85
N ASN A 229 16.54 21.16 -11.72
CA ASN A 229 16.49 22.48 -11.07
C ASN A 229 16.49 22.39 -9.53
N ILE A 230 16.05 21.28 -8.95
CA ILE A 230 16.18 20.98 -7.53
C ILE A 230 17.64 20.65 -7.19
N SER A 231 18.35 19.94 -8.06
CA SER A 231 19.78 19.63 -7.89
C SER A 231 20.69 20.86 -8.06
N ARG A 232 20.33 21.83 -8.92
CA ARG A 232 21.11 23.07 -9.12
C ARG A 232 20.91 24.13 -8.02
N LYS A 233 19.85 24.08 -7.22
CA LYS A 233 19.61 25.05 -6.11
C LYS A 233 20.10 24.59 -4.73
N VAL A 234 20.66 23.39 -4.61
CA VAL A 234 21.27 22.89 -3.35
C VAL A 234 22.77 23.19 -3.27
N ILE A 235 23.38 23.69 -4.35
CA ILE A 235 24.80 24.08 -4.39
C ILE A 235 24.93 25.49 -4.97
N THR A 236 24.54 26.52 -4.21
CA THR A 236 25.16 27.85 -4.27
C THR A 236 24.69 28.67 -3.07
N GLY A 237 25.57 28.79 -2.07
CA GLY A 237 25.52 29.77 -0.99
C GLY A 237 26.95 30.19 -0.70
N ASP A 238 27.35 31.27 -1.37
CA ASP A 238 28.43 32.22 -1.08
C ASP A 238 29.89 31.76 -0.98
N SER A 239 30.71 32.21 -1.94
CA SER A 239 31.65 33.32 -1.68
C SER A 239 32.30 33.84 -2.98
N GLU A 240 32.44 35.16 -3.02
CA GLU A 240 32.96 35.98 -4.10
C GLU A 240 34.49 35.84 -4.30
N GLY A 241 34.94 36.11 -5.53
CA GLY A 241 36.17 36.87 -5.78
C GLY A 241 37.38 36.14 -6.39
N GLY A 242 37.74 36.50 -7.63
CA GLY A 242 39.13 36.41 -8.10
C GLY A 242 39.37 35.92 -9.54
N SER A 243 39.33 36.85 -10.50
CA SER A 243 40.21 36.97 -11.69
C SER A 243 40.75 35.73 -12.46
N ASN A 244 40.22 35.57 -13.69
CA ASN A 244 40.83 35.24 -15.01
C ASN A 244 42.39 35.11 -15.15
N PRO A 245 42.92 34.57 -16.28
CA PRO A 245 42.68 33.29 -16.99
C PRO A 245 44.01 32.56 -17.34
N ASP A 246 43.97 31.35 -17.89
CA ASP A 246 44.82 30.85 -19.01
C ASP A 246 45.10 29.32 -19.01
N GLN A 247 44.87 28.76 -20.20
CA GLN A 247 45.65 27.78 -20.95
C GLN A 247 46.15 26.44 -20.34
N ALA A 248 45.83 25.40 -21.14
CA ALA A 248 46.73 24.31 -21.55
C ALA A 248 46.85 23.01 -20.71
N SER A 249 46.40 21.94 -21.37
CA SER A 249 47.16 20.71 -21.68
C SER A 249 47.47 19.65 -20.60
N THR A 250 47.15 18.42 -21.01
CA THR A 250 47.95 17.18 -20.84
C THR A 250 48.07 16.48 -19.47
N SER A 251 47.35 15.34 -19.40
CA SER A 251 47.93 13.98 -19.28
C SER A 251 48.42 13.43 -17.92
N LYS A 252 48.08 12.13 -17.76
CA LYS A 252 48.84 11.03 -17.11
C LYS A 252 48.77 10.80 -15.59
N PHE A 253 48.18 9.62 -15.29
CA PHE A 253 48.70 8.49 -14.49
C PHE A 253 48.99 8.62 -12.97
N ASN A 254 48.23 7.80 -12.23
CA ASN A 254 48.60 6.83 -11.17
C ASN A 254 49.30 7.23 -9.85
N SER A 255 48.94 6.38 -8.87
CA SER A 255 49.64 5.95 -7.65
C SER A 255 49.42 6.70 -6.33
N ASP A 256 48.78 5.95 -5.42
CA ASP A 256 49.23 5.58 -4.07
C ASP A 256 49.19 6.55 -2.87
N VAL A 257 48.37 6.11 -1.90
CA VAL A 257 48.66 5.92 -0.45
C VAL A 257 48.96 7.16 0.41
N ALA A 258 48.07 7.41 1.41
CA ALA A 258 48.46 7.65 2.82
C ALA A 258 47.24 7.71 3.78
N ASN A 259 47.19 6.73 4.70
CA ASN A 259 46.94 6.76 6.16
C ASN A 259 45.99 7.79 6.83
N VAL A 260 45.06 7.28 7.68
CA VAL A 260 44.86 7.65 9.11
C VAL A 260 44.09 6.49 9.81
N GLU A 261 44.79 5.58 10.50
CA GLU A 261 44.88 5.35 11.97
C GLU A 261 43.58 5.19 12.80
N VAL A 262 43.46 3.99 13.42
CA VAL A 262 42.44 3.57 14.40
C VAL A 262 43.13 3.26 15.72
N THR A 263 42.75 3.97 16.79
CA THR A 263 43.25 3.76 18.16
C THR A 263 42.50 2.62 18.86
N LYS A 264 43.25 1.61 19.30
CA LYS A 264 42.82 0.52 20.20
C LYS A 264 42.98 0.94 21.66
N LEU A 265 42.03 0.55 22.52
CA LEU A 265 42.24 0.42 23.96
C LEU A 265 42.12 -1.05 24.37
N ASN A 266 43.24 -1.57 24.90
CA ASN A 266 43.44 -2.90 25.48
C ASN A 266 42.99 -2.90 26.95
N LEU A 267 42.44 -4.01 27.46
CA LEU A 267 42.59 -4.40 28.86
C LEU A 267 42.48 -5.93 29.00
N ASN A 268 43.67 -6.55 29.10
CA ASN A 268 44.14 -7.70 29.87
C ASN A 268 43.26 -8.95 30.13
N ALA A 269 43.89 -10.09 29.80
CA ALA A 269 43.56 -11.44 30.20
C ALA A 269 43.98 -11.75 31.65
N GLN A 270 43.21 -12.60 32.32
CA GLN A 270 43.67 -13.46 33.40
C GLN A 270 43.18 -14.90 33.11
N GLU A 271 44.12 -15.83 33.14
CA GLU A 271 43.96 -17.27 33.03
C GLU A 271 43.18 -17.83 34.23
N THR A 272 42.37 -18.88 34.05
CA THR A 272 42.56 -20.16 34.76
C THR A 272 41.51 -21.24 34.40
N THR A 273 42.04 -22.47 34.29
CA THR A 273 41.46 -23.79 34.58
C THR A 273 40.36 -24.38 33.71
N ILE A 274 40.81 -25.38 32.94
CA ILE A 274 40.06 -26.55 32.48
C ILE A 274 39.47 -27.26 33.71
N VAL A 275 38.15 -27.44 33.73
CA VAL A 275 37.47 -28.44 34.56
C VAL A 275 36.69 -29.35 33.62
N GLU A 276 37.20 -30.56 33.42
CA GLU A 276 36.42 -31.67 32.88
C GLU A 276 35.39 -32.08 33.93
N CYS A 277 34.10 -32.02 33.61
CA CYS A 277 33.07 -32.85 34.23
C CYS A 277 31.89 -33.04 33.26
N ASN A 278 31.53 -34.31 33.15
CA ASN A 278 30.53 -34.89 32.26
C ASN A 278 29.09 -34.42 32.56
N GLU A 279 28.20 -34.77 31.61
CA GLU A 279 26.73 -34.91 31.72
C GLU A 279 25.84 -33.76 31.20
N LEU A 280 25.25 -34.03 30.02
CA LEU A 280 23.85 -33.81 29.62
C LEU A 280 23.21 -32.42 29.89
N ASN A 281 23.09 -31.58 28.86
CA ASN A 281 21.93 -30.67 28.75
C ASN A 281 21.72 -30.03 27.35
N PRO A 282 20.61 -30.31 26.64
CA PRO A 282 20.39 -29.71 25.32
C PRO A 282 19.00 -29.07 25.11
N PHE A 283 18.73 -27.77 25.34
CA PHE A 283 17.48 -27.13 24.84
C PHE A 283 17.59 -25.63 24.48
N ASN A 284 16.99 -25.25 23.33
CA ASN A 284 16.48 -23.90 23.01
C ASN A 284 15.38 -23.98 21.92
N THR A 285 14.26 -23.27 22.09
CA THR A 285 13.18 -22.93 21.10
C THR A 285 12.56 -21.57 21.47
N ASP A 286 12.08 -20.67 20.58
CA ASP A 286 11.95 -20.64 19.12
C ASP A 286 11.99 -19.18 18.58
N ARG A 287 12.44 -19.02 17.32
CA ARG A 287 12.31 -17.87 16.36
C ARG A 287 12.92 -16.49 16.69
N ALA A 288 14.24 -16.49 16.86
CA ALA A 288 15.09 -15.70 15.95
C ALA A 288 15.78 -16.68 15.00
N LEU A 289 16.28 -16.20 13.85
CA LEU A 289 17.16 -16.98 12.98
C LEU A 289 18.40 -17.48 13.76
N PHE A 290 18.35 -18.69 14.29
CA PHE A 290 19.48 -19.41 14.89
C PHE A 290 19.76 -20.70 14.09
N GLN A 291 20.99 -21.22 14.21
CA GLN A 291 21.56 -22.28 13.37
C GLN A 291 20.90 -23.65 13.65
N ASP A 292 20.37 -24.29 12.61
CA ASP A 292 19.62 -25.56 12.66
C ASP A 292 20.52 -26.80 12.82
N VAL A 293 20.36 -27.57 13.91
CA VAL A 293 19.86 -28.97 13.92
C VAL A 293 19.32 -29.32 15.31
N LEU A 294 18.00 -29.51 15.46
CA LEU A 294 17.39 -30.12 16.65
C LEU A 294 17.29 -31.64 16.45
N THR A 295 17.88 -32.44 17.35
CA THR A 295 17.78 -33.91 17.32
C THR A 295 16.36 -34.38 17.64
N ASP A 296 15.95 -35.59 17.25
CA ASP A 296 14.59 -36.09 17.53
C ASP A 296 14.31 -36.28 19.03
N GLU A 297 15.36 -36.48 19.83
CA GLU A 297 15.27 -36.44 21.29
C GLU A 297 15.01 -35.01 21.80
N MET A 298 15.67 -34.00 21.21
CA MET A 298 15.38 -32.59 21.49
C MET A 298 13.99 -32.19 21.01
N LYS A 299 13.52 -32.67 19.85
CA LYS A 299 12.15 -32.41 19.36
C LYS A 299 11.10 -33.03 20.29
N ARG A 300 11.31 -34.27 20.75
CA ARG A 300 10.41 -34.90 21.74
C ARG A 300 10.39 -34.11 23.04
N LYS A 301 11.54 -33.63 23.52
CA LYS A 301 11.62 -32.80 24.73
C LYS A 301 11.10 -31.36 24.53
N ILE A 302 11.20 -30.79 23.33
CA ILE A 302 10.59 -29.51 22.94
C ILE A 302 9.06 -29.60 22.91
N ILE A 303 8.53 -30.69 22.37
CA ILE A 303 7.09 -30.99 22.36
C ILE A 303 6.56 -31.19 23.78
N ILE A 304 7.39 -31.72 24.69
CA ILE A 304 7.06 -31.92 26.10
C ILE A 304 7.21 -30.63 26.92
N SER A 305 7.94 -29.57 26.51
CA SER A 305 8.34 -28.48 27.44
C SER A 305 7.89 -27.05 27.11
N GLY A 306 7.26 -26.79 25.95
CA GLY A 306 6.81 -25.43 25.60
C GLY A 306 7.94 -24.38 25.45
N PRO A 307 7.62 -23.12 25.10
CA PRO A 307 8.61 -22.09 24.77
C PRO A 307 9.23 -21.51 26.05
N ASN A 308 10.54 -21.71 26.25
CA ASN A 308 11.26 -21.18 27.40
C ASN A 308 12.48 -20.32 27.00
N ARG A 309 12.73 -19.31 27.84
CA ARG A 309 13.84 -18.33 27.83
C ARG A 309 15.22 -19.01 27.73
N PRO A 310 16.17 -18.50 26.92
CA PRO A 310 17.52 -19.05 26.88
C PRO A 310 18.28 -18.69 28.17
N MET A 311 18.93 -19.66 28.81
CA MET A 311 19.89 -19.38 29.89
C MET A 311 21.28 -19.11 29.28
N GLY A 312 21.70 -17.84 29.31
CA GLY A 312 23.00 -17.37 28.79
C GLY A 312 22.97 -15.88 28.40
N PRO A 313 24.12 -15.23 28.13
CA PRO A 313 24.15 -13.85 27.64
C PRO A 313 23.39 -13.73 26.32
N SER A 314 22.56 -12.69 26.19
CA SER A 314 21.68 -12.51 25.03
C SER A 314 22.49 -12.43 23.73
N VAL A 315 22.17 -13.30 22.75
CA VAL A 315 22.87 -13.31 21.46
C VAL A 315 22.59 -11.98 20.74
N ARG A 316 23.66 -11.23 20.43
CA ARG A 316 23.60 -9.97 19.67
C ARG A 316 23.69 -10.27 18.19
N ASN A 317 22.83 -9.63 17.40
CA ASN A 317 22.98 -9.63 15.95
C ASN A 317 24.22 -8.82 15.57
N ILE A 318 25.20 -9.45 14.94
CA ILE A 318 26.53 -8.88 14.69
C ILE A 318 26.47 -7.73 13.65
N HIS A 319 25.48 -7.72 12.77
CA HIS A 319 25.34 -6.68 11.73
C HIS A 319 24.56 -5.44 12.19
N THR A 320 23.64 -5.59 13.14
CA THR A 320 22.76 -4.49 13.59
C THR A 320 23.03 -4.07 15.03
N ASN A 321 23.90 -4.80 15.75
CA ASN A 321 24.18 -4.70 17.18
C ASN A 321 22.92 -4.77 18.08
N LYS A 322 21.79 -5.22 17.54
CA LYS A 322 20.52 -5.40 18.25
C LYS A 322 20.48 -6.79 18.89
N SER A 323 20.15 -6.87 20.18
CA SER A 323 19.79 -8.12 20.87
C SER A 323 18.27 -8.26 20.96
N PHE A 324 17.79 -9.48 21.24
CA PHE A 324 16.43 -9.62 21.78
C PHE A 324 16.28 -8.73 23.01
N SER A 325 15.17 -7.99 23.09
CA SER A 325 14.90 -7.20 24.29
C SER A 325 14.73 -8.16 25.46
N VAL A 326 15.66 -8.09 26.41
CA VAL A 326 15.61 -8.86 27.65
C VAL A 326 14.29 -8.56 28.39
N GLU A 327 13.77 -7.34 28.26
CA GLU A 327 12.48 -6.90 28.81
C GLU A 327 11.28 -7.68 28.27
N TYR A 328 11.39 -8.34 27.09
CA TYR A 328 10.33 -9.19 26.57
C TYR A 328 10.07 -10.41 27.47
N TYR A 329 11.09 -10.90 28.17
CA TYR A 329 11.00 -12.03 29.09
C TYR A 329 10.67 -11.61 30.52
N TYR A 330 10.40 -10.33 30.77
CA TYR A 330 9.97 -9.86 32.08
C TYR A 330 8.66 -9.08 31.99
N THR A 331 7.85 -9.18 33.01
CA THR A 331 6.85 -8.16 33.30
C THR A 331 7.30 -7.43 34.55
N THR A 332 7.26 -6.11 34.53
CA THR A 332 7.64 -5.30 35.68
C THR A 332 6.35 -4.94 36.41
N THR A 333 6.23 -5.36 37.66
CA THR A 333 5.08 -4.98 38.50
C THR A 333 5.05 -3.46 38.70
N LYS A 334 3.91 -2.93 39.15
CA LYS A 334 3.79 -1.50 39.55
C LYS A 334 4.79 -1.10 40.66
N THR A 335 5.35 -2.07 41.37
CA THR A 335 6.35 -1.90 42.43
C THR A 335 7.80 -1.99 41.91
N GLY A 336 8.02 -2.13 40.60
CA GLY A 336 9.34 -2.16 39.98
C GLY A 336 10.01 -3.55 39.98
N GLN A 337 9.32 -4.59 40.42
CA GLN A 337 9.86 -5.94 40.49
C GLN A 337 9.76 -6.64 39.12
N LYS A 338 10.87 -7.16 38.61
CA LYS A 338 10.92 -7.92 37.35
C LYS A 338 10.52 -9.37 37.59
N ILE A 339 9.41 -9.79 37.00
CA ILE A 339 8.90 -11.18 37.04
C ILE A 339 9.15 -11.83 35.68
N ASP A 340 9.70 -13.05 35.66
CA ASP A 340 9.89 -13.82 34.43
C ASP A 340 8.56 -14.09 33.72
N ARG A 341 8.47 -13.74 32.43
CA ARG A 341 7.40 -14.18 31.53
C ARG A 341 7.68 -15.62 31.14
N PHE A 342 7.04 -16.54 31.84
CA PHE A 342 6.98 -17.93 31.41
C PHE A 342 6.00 -18.01 30.22
N CYS A 343 6.47 -18.30 29.02
CA CYS A 343 5.59 -18.59 27.88
C CYS A 343 4.98 -20.01 27.98
N LEU A 344 4.77 -20.51 29.20
CA LEU A 344 4.27 -21.86 29.44
C LEU A 344 2.73 -21.89 29.29
N PRO A 345 2.16 -23.03 28.89
CA PRO A 345 0.71 -23.20 28.95
C PRO A 345 0.20 -22.96 30.38
N PHE A 346 -1.05 -22.50 30.52
CA PHE A 346 -1.66 -22.28 31.85
C PHE A 346 -1.51 -23.51 32.75
N ARG A 347 -1.68 -24.70 32.15
CA ARG A 347 -1.41 -26.02 32.72
C ARG A 347 -0.17 -26.64 32.06
N GLY A 348 0.79 -27.09 32.85
CA GLY A 348 2.01 -27.75 32.39
C GLY A 348 1.90 -29.27 32.46
N HIS A 349 2.94 -29.97 32.00
CA HIS A 349 2.99 -31.43 32.06
C HIS A 349 3.27 -31.96 33.47
N HIS A 350 3.88 -31.15 34.34
CA HIS A 350 4.11 -31.47 35.74
C HIS A 350 3.19 -30.66 36.65
N GLU A 351 2.46 -31.35 37.51
CA GLU A 351 1.38 -30.76 38.32
C GLU A 351 1.67 -30.78 39.83
N ASN A 352 2.86 -31.23 40.20
CA ASN A 352 3.28 -31.31 41.59
C ASN A 352 3.81 -29.95 42.07
N ILE A 353 3.10 -29.30 42.99
CA ILE A 353 3.52 -28.01 43.57
C ILE A 353 4.77 -28.12 44.45
N TYR A 354 5.20 -29.33 44.84
CA TYR A 354 6.45 -29.53 45.56
C TYR A 354 7.66 -29.68 44.64
N GLU A 355 7.44 -29.82 43.33
CA GLU A 355 8.46 -30.03 42.30
C GLU A 355 8.25 -29.03 41.15
N ILE A 356 8.23 -27.75 41.50
CA ILE A 356 8.01 -26.69 40.51
C ILE A 356 9.27 -26.52 39.66
N GLY A 357 9.10 -26.60 38.34
CA GLY A 357 10.19 -26.48 37.38
C GLY A 357 9.73 -26.01 36.01
N PRO A 358 10.61 -26.07 34.99
CA PRO A 358 10.31 -25.60 33.63
C PRO A 358 9.10 -26.28 32.96
N GLN A 359 8.70 -27.45 33.48
CA GLN A 359 7.55 -28.26 33.03
C GLN A 359 6.25 -27.92 33.76
N SER A 360 6.31 -27.12 34.81
CA SER A 360 5.15 -26.66 35.58
C SER A 360 4.44 -25.53 34.83
N GLY A 361 3.11 -25.60 34.73
CA GLY A 361 2.33 -24.59 33.99
C GLY A 361 2.39 -23.21 34.63
N ASN A 362 1.98 -22.18 33.89
CA ASN A 362 1.92 -20.80 34.38
C ASN A 362 1.12 -20.67 35.68
N PHE A 363 0.05 -21.45 35.84
CA PHE A 363 -0.77 -21.41 37.05
C PHE A 363 0.05 -21.78 38.30
N LEU A 364 0.75 -22.92 38.30
CA LEU A 364 1.53 -23.37 39.46
C LEU A 364 2.74 -22.46 39.73
N ASN A 365 3.39 -21.96 38.68
CA ASN A 365 4.49 -21.01 38.82
C ASN A 365 4.05 -19.68 39.45
N ILE A 366 2.86 -19.18 39.08
CA ILE A 366 2.29 -17.97 39.67
C ILE A 366 1.90 -18.21 41.12
N ILE A 367 1.26 -19.34 41.43
CA ILE A 367 0.89 -19.69 42.82
C ILE A 367 2.13 -19.81 43.70
N ASP A 368 3.20 -20.45 43.22
CA ASP A 368 4.47 -20.52 43.93
C ASP A 368 5.04 -19.13 44.18
N LEU A 369 5.12 -18.29 43.15
CA LEU A 369 5.63 -16.93 43.26
C LEU A 369 4.84 -16.13 44.30
N LEU A 370 3.50 -16.16 44.25
CA LEU A 370 2.64 -15.47 45.20
C LEU A 370 2.84 -15.99 46.63
N SER A 371 3.05 -17.30 46.79
CA SER A 371 3.30 -17.91 48.10
C SER A 371 4.59 -17.42 48.77
N ARG A 372 5.56 -16.92 47.99
CA ARG A 372 6.79 -16.33 48.56
C ARG A 372 6.53 -15.00 49.28
N TYR A 373 5.44 -14.32 48.93
CA TYR A 373 5.07 -13.01 49.47
C TYR A 373 3.84 -13.04 50.39
N ASP A 374 3.04 -14.12 50.34
CA ASP A 374 1.88 -14.33 51.19
C ASP A 374 2.09 -15.53 52.14
N PRO A 375 2.36 -15.31 53.43
CA PRO A 375 2.54 -16.37 54.42
C PRO A 375 1.32 -17.28 54.58
N LEU A 376 0.11 -16.76 54.40
CA LEU A 376 -1.11 -17.56 54.49
C LEU A 376 -1.18 -18.52 53.31
N LEU A 377 -0.96 -18.02 52.09
CA LEU A 377 -0.91 -18.86 50.89
C LEU A 377 0.21 -19.92 51.00
N LYS A 378 1.41 -19.53 51.47
CA LYS A 378 2.53 -20.45 51.72
C LYS A 378 2.15 -21.59 52.67
N SER A 379 1.52 -21.24 53.79
CA SER A 379 1.07 -22.24 54.77
C SER A 379 -0.01 -23.16 54.17
N HIS A 380 -0.92 -22.61 53.37
CA HIS A 380 -2.00 -23.36 52.73
C HIS A 380 -1.47 -24.39 51.72
N ILE A 381 -0.50 -24.03 50.89
CA ILE A 381 0.07 -24.93 49.87
C ILE A 381 1.05 -25.96 50.45
N THR A 382 1.79 -25.62 51.52
CA THR A 382 2.76 -26.53 52.17
C THR A 382 2.12 -27.50 53.15
N ASN A 383 0.92 -27.22 53.64
CA ASN A 383 0.19 -28.12 54.53
C ASN A 383 -0.18 -29.42 53.79
N LYS A 384 0.48 -30.53 54.13
CA LYS A 384 0.23 -31.87 53.54
C LYS A 384 -1.12 -32.46 53.93
N ASN A 385 -1.72 -32.01 55.04
CA ASN A 385 -3.00 -32.51 55.53
C ASN A 385 -4.20 -31.82 54.87
N ASN A 386 -3.98 -30.73 54.14
CA ASN A 386 -5.03 -30.03 53.42
C ASN A 386 -5.26 -30.68 52.04
N ARG A 387 -6.45 -31.25 51.84
CA ARG A 387 -6.86 -31.88 50.57
C ARG A 387 -7.38 -30.88 49.53
N ASN A 388 -7.86 -29.72 49.95
CA ASN A 388 -8.54 -28.75 49.07
C ASN A 388 -7.61 -27.58 48.73
N LYS A 389 -6.64 -27.84 47.84
CA LYS A 389 -5.68 -26.82 47.39
C LYS A 389 -6.10 -26.11 46.11
N TYR A 390 -7.08 -26.64 45.37
CA TYR A 390 -7.53 -26.11 44.08
C TYR A 390 -6.42 -26.05 43.01
N LEU A 391 -5.38 -26.88 43.17
CA LEU A 391 -4.22 -26.95 42.27
C LEU A 391 -4.32 -28.04 41.21
N HIS A 392 -5.29 -28.94 41.36
CA HIS A 392 -5.48 -30.09 40.49
C HIS A 392 -5.80 -29.65 39.05
N HIS A 393 -5.45 -30.47 38.06
CA HIS A 393 -5.74 -30.15 36.66
C HIS A 393 -7.21 -29.89 36.39
N ASP A 394 -8.13 -30.54 37.09
CA ASP A 394 -9.56 -30.33 36.89
C ASP A 394 -9.95 -28.90 37.24
N THR A 395 -9.41 -28.36 38.33
CA THR A 395 -9.61 -26.96 38.70
C THR A 395 -8.95 -26.02 37.70
N GLN A 396 -7.73 -26.32 37.23
CA GLN A 396 -7.07 -25.52 36.20
C GLN A 396 -7.87 -25.52 34.89
N ASN A 397 -8.38 -26.67 34.46
CA ASN A 397 -9.22 -26.81 33.26
C ASN A 397 -10.56 -26.08 33.42
N GLU A 398 -11.14 -26.10 34.61
CA GLU A 398 -12.33 -25.31 34.93
C GLU A 398 -12.04 -23.81 34.80
N ILE A 399 -10.94 -23.32 35.37
CA ILE A 399 -10.51 -21.91 35.24
C ILE A 399 -10.28 -21.55 33.76
N ILE A 400 -9.57 -22.39 33.00
CA ILE A 400 -9.37 -22.21 31.55
C ILE A 400 -10.72 -22.12 30.83
N THR A 401 -11.66 -23.00 31.18
CA THR A 401 -12.99 -23.02 30.58
C THR A 401 -13.79 -21.75 30.90
N LEU A 402 -13.73 -21.27 32.14
CA LEU A 402 -14.39 -20.03 32.55
C LEU A 402 -13.79 -18.81 31.86
N MET A 403 -12.46 -18.72 31.77
CA MET A 403 -11.78 -17.65 31.04
C MET A 403 -12.13 -17.68 29.56
N SER A 404 -12.10 -18.86 28.94
CA SER A 404 -12.49 -19.07 27.54
C SER A 404 -13.94 -18.63 27.29
N LYS A 405 -14.88 -19.02 28.16
CA LYS A 405 -16.29 -18.58 28.09
C LYS A 405 -16.41 -17.06 28.18
N SER A 406 -15.64 -16.41 29.06
CA SER A 406 -15.65 -14.95 29.20
C SER A 406 -15.13 -14.25 27.93
N VAL A 407 -14.00 -14.71 27.38
CA VAL A 407 -13.41 -14.17 26.15
C VAL A 407 -14.34 -14.36 24.95
N VAL A 408 -14.90 -15.57 24.78
CA VAL A 408 -15.85 -15.86 23.70
C VAL A 408 -17.11 -15.00 23.83
N LYS A 409 -17.61 -14.77 25.05
CA LYS A 409 -18.76 -13.90 25.28
C LYS A 409 -18.49 -12.46 24.83
N GLU A 410 -17.30 -11.92 25.11
CA GLU A 410 -16.91 -10.59 24.66
C GLU A 410 -16.79 -10.53 23.12
N ILE A 411 -16.17 -11.54 22.51
CA ILE A 411 -16.07 -11.66 21.05
C ILE A 411 -17.47 -11.71 20.40
N VAL A 412 -18.38 -12.50 20.94
CA VAL A 412 -19.76 -12.62 20.43
C VAL A 412 -20.53 -11.31 20.59
N SER A 413 -20.34 -10.60 21.70
CA SER A 413 -20.93 -9.27 21.94
C SER A 413 -20.47 -8.27 20.87
N GLU A 414 -19.18 -8.27 20.55
CA GLU A 414 -18.60 -7.44 19.50
C GLU A 414 -19.15 -7.79 18.10
N ILE A 415 -19.16 -9.08 17.73
CA ILE A 415 -19.72 -9.56 16.45
C ILE A 415 -21.21 -9.19 16.32
N SER A 416 -21.97 -9.29 17.41
CA SER A 416 -23.42 -9.04 17.39
C SER A 416 -23.77 -7.57 17.12
N LYS A 417 -22.88 -6.65 17.53
CA LYS A 417 -23.00 -5.20 17.24
C LYS A 417 -22.70 -4.89 15.77
N ALA A 418 -21.93 -5.72 15.09
CA ALA A 418 -21.67 -5.53 13.67
C ALA A 418 -22.96 -5.76 12.85
N PRO A 419 -23.20 -4.95 11.80
CA PRO A 419 -24.35 -5.14 10.93
C PRO A 419 -24.22 -6.44 10.12
N PHE A 420 -23.01 -6.74 9.68
CA PHE A 420 -22.68 -7.91 8.86
C PHE A 420 -21.35 -8.53 9.30
N PHE A 421 -21.15 -9.80 8.94
CA PHE A 421 -19.88 -10.49 9.12
C PHE A 421 -19.59 -11.43 7.95
N SER A 422 -18.35 -11.89 7.87
CA SER A 422 -17.91 -12.97 6.99
C SER A 422 -17.40 -14.16 7.79
N LEU A 423 -17.70 -15.35 7.30
CA LEU A 423 -17.29 -16.61 7.90
C LEU A 423 -16.00 -17.10 7.25
N ILE A 424 -14.94 -17.32 8.04
CA ILE A 424 -13.68 -17.90 7.60
C ILE A 424 -13.51 -19.26 8.28
N VAL A 425 -13.24 -20.30 7.48
CA VAL A 425 -13.14 -21.67 7.98
C VAL A 425 -11.95 -22.36 7.35
N ASP A 426 -11.11 -22.95 8.19
CA ASP A 426 -9.95 -23.75 7.76
C ASP A 426 -9.90 -25.09 8.50
N THR A 427 -9.37 -26.12 7.85
CA THR A 427 -9.21 -27.47 8.42
C THR A 427 -7.77 -27.71 8.82
N THR A 428 -7.56 -28.24 10.02
CA THR A 428 -6.25 -28.63 10.54
C THR A 428 -6.31 -30.01 11.18
N GLN A 429 -5.17 -30.67 11.37
CA GLN A 429 -5.08 -31.90 12.17
C GLN A 429 -4.41 -31.61 13.50
N ASP A 430 -4.96 -32.16 14.58
CA ASP A 430 -4.30 -32.12 15.89
C ASP A 430 -3.17 -33.15 16.01
N ILE A 431 -2.50 -33.14 17.18
CA ILE A 431 -1.40 -34.06 17.47
C ILE A 431 -1.84 -35.54 17.47
N SER A 432 -3.13 -35.80 17.70
CA SER A 432 -3.75 -37.13 17.68
C SER A 432 -4.26 -37.52 16.28
N LYS A 433 -3.94 -36.73 15.24
CA LYS A 433 -4.36 -36.94 13.85
C LYS A 433 -5.87 -36.87 13.63
N LYS A 434 -6.58 -36.18 14.52
CA LYS A 434 -8.00 -35.88 14.35
C LYS A 434 -8.14 -34.59 13.57
N ASP A 435 -8.98 -34.63 12.53
CA ASP A 435 -9.32 -33.45 11.75
C ASP A 435 -10.16 -32.50 12.62
N GLN A 436 -9.77 -31.22 12.65
CA GLN A 436 -10.45 -30.15 13.35
C GLN A 436 -10.78 -29.01 12.39
N LEU A 437 -11.94 -28.40 12.59
CA LEU A 437 -12.41 -27.24 11.89
C LEU A 437 -12.17 -26.00 12.75
N SER A 438 -11.41 -25.04 12.22
CA SER A 438 -11.29 -23.71 12.82
C SER A 438 -12.40 -22.80 12.32
N ILE A 439 -13.08 -22.11 13.23
CA ILE A 439 -14.13 -21.14 12.89
C ILE A 439 -13.65 -19.75 13.30
N ILE A 440 -13.58 -18.86 12.31
CA ILE A 440 -13.16 -17.47 12.46
C ILE A 440 -14.27 -16.59 11.87
N ILE A 441 -14.58 -15.48 12.55
CA ILE A 441 -15.54 -14.48 12.07
C ILE A 441 -14.77 -13.18 11.79
N SER A 442 -14.82 -12.72 10.54
CA SER A 442 -14.34 -11.40 10.16
C SER A 442 -15.50 -10.41 10.23
N HIS A 443 -15.36 -9.35 11.03
CA HIS A 443 -16.43 -8.37 11.25
C HIS A 443 -15.85 -6.96 11.41
N VAL A 444 -16.70 -5.96 11.24
CA VAL A 444 -16.31 -4.55 11.37
C VAL A 444 -16.48 -4.11 12.82
N LYS A 445 -15.37 -3.76 13.46
CA LYS A 445 -15.36 -3.10 14.76
C LYS A 445 -15.39 -1.60 14.54
N VAL A 446 -16.39 -0.94 15.14
CA VAL A 446 -16.50 0.51 15.17
C VAL A 446 -16.28 0.95 16.60
N ASP A 447 -15.14 1.59 16.87
CA ASP A 447 -14.93 2.26 18.15
C ASP A 447 -15.67 3.60 18.09
N LEU A 448 -16.70 3.77 18.91
CA LEU A 448 -17.42 5.04 19.04
C LEU A 448 -16.69 5.89 20.08
N ASP A 449 -16.21 7.06 19.67
CA ASP A 449 -15.61 8.00 20.62
C ASP A 449 -16.76 8.65 21.40
N HIS A 450 -16.87 8.31 22.69
CA HIS A 450 -18.05 8.60 23.51
C HIS A 450 -18.35 10.10 23.66
N ASP A 451 -17.38 10.98 23.37
CA ASP A 451 -17.49 12.43 23.54
C ASP A 451 -17.83 13.23 22.27
N LYS A 452 -17.87 12.62 21.06
CA LYS A 452 -17.96 13.43 19.81
C LYS A 452 -18.93 13.01 18.72
N SER A 453 -19.70 11.93 18.85
CA SER A 453 -20.66 11.50 17.80
C SER A 453 -20.02 11.34 16.40
N ILE A 454 -18.70 11.23 16.32
CA ILE A 454 -17.96 10.92 15.09
C ILE A 454 -17.63 9.43 15.18
N ALA A 455 -17.89 8.68 14.11
CA ALA A 455 -17.44 7.29 14.02
C ALA A 455 -15.91 7.28 14.27
N GLY A 456 -15.48 6.68 15.37
CA GLY A 456 -14.06 6.53 15.66
C GLY A 456 -13.43 5.49 14.72
N LYS A 457 -12.30 4.92 15.12
CA LYS A 457 -11.53 3.98 14.29
C LYS A 457 -12.42 2.81 13.83
N ILE A 458 -12.58 2.66 12.52
CA ILE A 458 -13.19 1.50 11.89
C ILE A 458 -12.06 0.50 11.61
N GLU A 459 -12.19 -0.72 12.14
CA GLU A 459 -11.21 -1.78 11.96
C GLU A 459 -11.90 -3.09 11.54
N ILE A 460 -11.33 -3.78 10.56
CA ILE A 460 -11.73 -5.15 10.24
C ILE A 460 -11.01 -6.06 11.22
N LYS A 461 -11.77 -6.83 11.99
CA LYS A 461 -11.23 -7.72 13.01
C LYS A 461 -11.59 -9.16 12.69
N GLU A 462 -10.59 -10.03 12.71
CA GLU A 462 -10.75 -11.47 12.62
C GLU A 462 -10.77 -12.07 14.02
N SER A 463 -11.94 -12.57 14.42
CA SER A 463 -12.15 -13.16 15.74
C SER A 463 -12.22 -14.68 15.64
N PHE A 464 -11.24 -15.37 16.23
CA PHE A 464 -11.28 -16.82 16.38
C PHE A 464 -12.34 -17.23 17.41
N LEU A 465 -13.24 -18.15 17.03
CA LEU A 465 -14.28 -18.66 17.92
C LEU A 465 -13.84 -19.93 18.64
N ARG A 466 -13.53 -20.99 17.90
CA ARG A 466 -13.08 -22.29 18.43
C ARG A 466 -12.60 -23.24 17.34
N PHE A 467 -11.87 -24.27 17.76
CA PHE A 467 -11.69 -25.50 16.99
C PHE A 467 -12.82 -26.48 17.30
N ILE A 468 -13.24 -27.27 16.31
CA ILE A 468 -14.25 -28.30 16.47
C ILE A 468 -13.79 -29.58 15.77
N GLU A 469 -13.78 -30.70 16.48
CA GLU A 469 -13.45 -32.01 15.91
C GLU A 469 -14.48 -32.41 14.84
N ILE A 470 -13.98 -32.87 13.69
CA ILE A 470 -14.79 -33.19 12.52
C ILE A 470 -15.35 -34.62 12.67
N GLY A 471 -16.50 -34.73 13.35
CA GLY A 471 -17.29 -35.98 13.43
C GLY A 471 -18.65 -35.93 12.71
N LYS A 472 -19.08 -34.74 12.28
CA LYS A 472 -20.36 -34.46 11.59
C LYS A 472 -20.10 -33.65 10.31
N ASN A 473 -21.12 -33.50 9.47
CA ASN A 473 -21.10 -32.62 8.29
C ASN A 473 -20.74 -31.17 8.70
N PHE A 474 -19.81 -30.53 7.98
CA PHE A 474 -19.30 -29.17 8.25
C PHE A 474 -20.40 -28.14 8.44
N GLU A 475 -21.43 -28.19 7.60
CA GLU A 475 -22.57 -27.28 7.67
C GLU A 475 -23.28 -27.39 9.01
N CYS A 476 -23.58 -28.62 9.45
CA CYS A 476 -24.26 -28.85 10.72
C CYS A 476 -23.45 -28.30 11.89
N VAL A 477 -22.13 -28.53 11.88
CA VAL A 477 -21.21 -28.08 12.94
C VAL A 477 -21.14 -26.56 13.01
N ILE A 478 -21.01 -25.88 11.88
CA ILE A 478 -20.95 -24.41 11.82
C ILE A 478 -22.27 -23.82 12.31
N LEU A 479 -23.40 -24.30 11.79
CA LEU A 479 -24.71 -23.75 12.15
C LEU A 479 -25.09 -24.05 13.60
N SER A 480 -24.75 -25.24 14.12
CA SER A 480 -24.97 -25.51 15.55
C SER A 480 -24.14 -24.59 16.43
N THR A 481 -22.91 -24.28 16.02
CA THR A 481 -22.03 -23.37 16.77
C THR A 481 -22.54 -21.93 16.74
N LEU A 482 -22.94 -21.43 15.57
CA LEU A 482 -23.51 -20.09 15.46
C LEU A 482 -24.82 -19.97 16.27
N LYS A 483 -25.65 -21.01 16.24
CA LYS A 483 -26.88 -21.07 17.05
C LYS A 483 -26.59 -21.11 18.56
N GLU A 484 -25.62 -21.91 19.01
CA GLU A 484 -25.17 -21.96 20.41
C GLU A 484 -24.71 -20.58 20.90
N LEU A 485 -23.92 -19.89 20.06
CA LEU A 485 -23.38 -18.57 20.36
C LEU A 485 -24.34 -17.41 20.07
N LYS A 486 -25.57 -17.70 19.61
CA LYS A 486 -26.58 -16.70 19.21
C LYS A 486 -26.08 -15.70 18.15
N ILE A 487 -25.19 -16.15 17.26
CA ILE A 487 -24.77 -15.38 16.09
C ILE A 487 -25.76 -15.65 14.97
N ASP A 488 -26.41 -14.59 14.48
CA ASP A 488 -27.38 -14.70 13.40
C ASP A 488 -26.70 -14.93 12.04
N ILE A 489 -26.84 -16.14 11.49
CA ILE A 489 -26.34 -16.48 10.17
C ILE A 489 -26.90 -15.58 9.06
N GLY A 490 -28.10 -14.99 9.24
CA GLY A 490 -28.70 -14.05 8.29
C GLY A 490 -27.88 -12.77 8.07
N LYS A 491 -26.96 -12.42 8.98
CA LYS A 491 -26.01 -11.32 8.84
C LYS A 491 -24.73 -11.69 8.06
N CYS A 492 -24.56 -12.96 7.70
CA CYS A 492 -23.41 -13.41 6.92
C CYS A 492 -23.46 -12.82 5.51
N ARG A 493 -22.37 -12.23 5.04
CA ARG A 493 -22.24 -11.65 3.69
C ARG A 493 -21.04 -12.20 2.90
N GLY A 494 -20.17 -12.96 3.55
CA GLY A 494 -19.02 -13.59 2.91
C GLY A 494 -18.67 -14.91 3.55
N GLN A 495 -18.12 -15.82 2.75
CA GLN A 495 -17.62 -17.12 3.18
C GLN A 495 -16.23 -17.38 2.56
N GLY A 496 -15.21 -17.58 3.39
CA GLY A 496 -13.82 -17.75 2.97
C GLY A 496 -13.23 -19.07 3.45
N TYR A 497 -13.02 -20.03 2.53
CA TYR A 497 -12.42 -21.33 2.82
C TYR A 497 -11.46 -21.78 1.71
N ASP A 498 -10.80 -22.92 1.91
CA ASP A 498 -9.95 -23.56 0.90
C ASP A 498 -10.75 -24.20 -0.25
N GLY A 499 -10.00 -24.67 -1.25
CA GLY A 499 -10.55 -25.31 -2.45
C GLY A 499 -10.92 -26.79 -2.27
N ALA A 500 -10.93 -27.33 -1.05
CA ALA A 500 -11.28 -28.73 -0.86
C ALA A 500 -12.73 -28.97 -1.32
N SER A 501 -13.01 -30.09 -1.99
CA SER A 501 -14.32 -30.37 -2.57
C SER A 501 -15.47 -30.37 -1.54
N LYS A 502 -15.17 -30.79 -0.30
CA LYS A 502 -16.13 -30.74 0.81
C LYS A 502 -16.46 -29.30 1.25
N MET A 503 -15.55 -28.35 1.04
CA MET A 503 -15.71 -26.94 1.40
C MET A 503 -16.24 -26.13 0.21
N SER A 504 -15.52 -26.15 -0.90
CA SER A 504 -15.77 -25.36 -2.11
C SER A 504 -16.56 -26.10 -3.21
N GLY A 505 -17.15 -27.26 -2.92
CA GLY A 505 -17.98 -27.97 -3.90
C GLY A 505 -19.20 -27.15 -4.36
N LYS A 506 -19.34 -26.92 -5.67
CA LYS A 506 -20.42 -26.09 -6.26
C LYS A 506 -21.83 -26.59 -5.97
N TYR A 507 -22.02 -27.91 -5.86
CA TYR A 507 -23.35 -28.53 -5.73
C TYR A 507 -23.63 -29.07 -4.32
N SER A 508 -22.61 -29.53 -3.60
CA SER A 508 -22.78 -30.23 -2.32
C SER A 508 -21.76 -29.84 -1.24
N GLY A 509 -20.83 -28.94 -1.57
CA GLY A 509 -19.85 -28.42 -0.62
C GLY A 509 -20.46 -27.45 0.37
N LEU A 510 -19.71 -27.13 1.43
CA LEU A 510 -20.11 -26.15 2.44
C LEU A 510 -20.56 -24.82 1.81
N GLN A 511 -19.84 -24.34 0.78
CA GLN A 511 -20.16 -23.08 0.11
C GLN A 511 -21.58 -23.06 -0.46
N ALA A 512 -22.04 -24.18 -1.03
CA ALA A 512 -23.33 -24.28 -1.68
C ALA A 512 -24.45 -24.30 -0.63
N ARG A 513 -24.21 -25.03 0.47
CA ARG A 513 -25.15 -25.18 1.59
C ARG A 513 -25.34 -23.89 2.38
N ILE A 514 -24.26 -23.14 2.62
CA ILE A 514 -24.35 -21.82 3.25
C ILE A 514 -25.03 -20.84 2.30
N LYS A 515 -24.73 -20.88 0.99
CA LYS A 515 -25.37 -20.02 -0.01
C LYS A 515 -26.86 -20.34 -0.22
N GLU A 516 -27.28 -21.58 -0.01
CA GLU A 516 -28.70 -21.96 0.01
C GLU A 516 -29.45 -21.28 1.17
N LYS A 517 -28.83 -21.18 2.35
CA LYS A 517 -29.41 -20.51 3.53
C LYS A 517 -29.32 -19.00 3.48
N VAL A 518 -28.21 -18.50 2.94
CA VAL A 518 -27.89 -17.08 2.84
C VAL A 518 -27.40 -16.83 1.41
N PRO A 519 -28.31 -16.55 0.46
CA PRO A 519 -27.97 -16.32 -0.95
C PRO A 519 -26.94 -15.20 -1.16
N THR A 520 -26.86 -14.28 -0.19
CA THR A 520 -25.99 -13.10 -0.17
C THR A 520 -24.58 -13.37 0.37
N ALA A 521 -24.31 -14.58 0.87
CA ALA A 521 -23.01 -14.96 1.40
C ALA A 521 -22.10 -15.47 0.27
N ASP A 522 -21.33 -14.56 -0.32
CA ASP A 522 -20.47 -14.91 -1.44
C ASP A 522 -19.21 -15.67 -1.03
N PHE A 523 -18.91 -16.73 -1.79
CA PHE A 523 -17.74 -17.56 -1.59
C PHE A 523 -16.50 -16.91 -2.18
N ILE A 524 -15.51 -16.71 -1.31
CA ILE A 524 -14.17 -16.26 -1.65
C ILE A 524 -13.24 -17.44 -1.44
N HIS A 525 -12.69 -17.94 -2.53
CA HIS A 525 -11.72 -19.01 -2.48
C HIS A 525 -10.37 -18.48 -1.97
N CYS A 526 -9.75 -19.18 -1.01
CA CYS A 526 -8.45 -18.81 -0.45
C CYS A 526 -7.39 -18.48 -1.53
N SER A 527 -6.83 -17.28 -1.49
CA SER A 527 -5.84 -16.79 -2.44
C SER A 527 -4.56 -17.63 -2.43
N ALA A 528 -4.09 -18.02 -1.24
CA ALA A 528 -2.91 -18.87 -1.11
C ALA A 528 -3.13 -20.26 -1.75
N HIS A 529 -4.31 -20.84 -1.56
CA HIS A 529 -4.67 -22.10 -2.22
C HIS A 529 -4.82 -21.92 -3.74
N ASN A 530 -5.43 -20.83 -4.20
CA ASN A 530 -5.54 -20.53 -5.63
C ASN A 530 -4.17 -20.40 -6.31
N LEU A 531 -3.23 -19.67 -5.71
CA LEU A 531 -1.86 -19.59 -6.21
C LEU A 531 -1.19 -20.98 -6.23
N ASN A 532 -1.49 -21.84 -5.24
CA ASN A 532 -0.99 -23.20 -5.23
C ASN A 532 -1.56 -24.04 -6.38
N LEU A 533 -2.84 -23.86 -6.72
CA LEU A 533 -3.50 -24.53 -7.84
C LEU A 533 -3.00 -24.05 -9.20
N VAL A 534 -2.66 -22.75 -9.34
CA VAL A 534 -2.02 -22.20 -10.57
C VAL A 534 -0.75 -22.98 -10.91
N LEU A 535 0.13 -23.14 -9.93
CA LEU A 535 1.39 -23.86 -10.10
C LEU A 535 1.17 -25.36 -10.34
N ASN A 536 0.26 -25.98 -9.59
CA ASN A 536 -0.10 -27.38 -9.80
C ASN A 536 -0.63 -27.64 -11.21
N GLY A 537 -1.38 -26.70 -11.80
CA GLY A 537 -1.85 -26.78 -13.17
C GLY A 537 -0.70 -26.91 -14.17
N SER A 538 0.38 -26.14 -14.00
CA SER A 538 1.57 -26.25 -14.84
C SER A 538 2.26 -27.62 -14.69
N VAL A 539 2.49 -28.05 -13.46
CA VAL A 539 3.18 -29.32 -13.16
C VAL A 539 2.39 -30.54 -13.65
N GLN A 540 1.06 -30.52 -13.58
CA GLN A 540 0.24 -31.64 -14.02
C GLN A 540 0.25 -31.80 -15.54
N ASN A 541 0.34 -30.70 -16.29
CA ASN A 541 0.24 -30.72 -17.74
C ASN A 541 1.61 -30.83 -18.44
N VAL A 542 2.69 -30.32 -17.83
CA VAL A 542 4.03 -30.36 -18.42
C VAL A 542 4.88 -31.46 -17.80
N SER A 543 5.15 -32.52 -18.56
CA SER A 543 5.79 -33.75 -18.08
C SER A 543 7.21 -33.52 -17.54
N GLU A 544 7.97 -32.64 -18.17
CA GLU A 544 9.33 -32.27 -17.82
C GLU A 544 9.38 -31.61 -16.43
N ILE A 545 8.42 -30.73 -16.15
CA ILE A 545 8.29 -30.05 -14.85
C ILE A 545 7.85 -31.04 -13.77
N ARG A 546 6.91 -31.95 -14.09
CA ARG A 546 6.51 -33.03 -13.18
C ARG A 546 7.68 -33.92 -12.78
N ASN A 547 8.47 -34.34 -13.77
CA ASN A 547 9.64 -35.19 -13.54
C ASN A 547 10.69 -34.45 -12.72
N PHE A 548 10.89 -33.15 -12.98
CA PHE A 548 11.78 -32.30 -12.19
C PHE A 548 11.39 -32.28 -10.71
N TYR A 549 10.13 -31.99 -10.37
CA TYR A 549 9.69 -32.03 -8.96
C TYR A 549 9.76 -33.43 -8.34
N GLY A 550 9.52 -34.49 -9.13
CA GLY A 550 9.75 -35.87 -8.68
C GLY A 550 11.21 -36.15 -8.31
N LEU A 551 12.17 -35.63 -9.09
CA LEU A 551 13.60 -35.73 -8.77
C LEU A 551 13.95 -35.01 -7.46
N LEU A 552 13.35 -33.84 -7.22
CA LEU A 552 13.57 -33.07 -5.99
C LEU A 552 13.04 -33.79 -4.73
N GLU A 553 11.84 -34.39 -4.80
CA GLU A 553 11.29 -35.17 -3.68
C GLU A 553 12.15 -36.42 -3.43
N ASN A 554 12.55 -37.14 -4.48
CA ASN A 554 13.42 -38.32 -4.35
C ASN A 554 14.76 -37.97 -3.69
N MET A 555 15.35 -36.83 -4.04
CA MET A 555 16.56 -36.34 -3.42
C MET A 555 16.37 -36.11 -1.91
N TYR A 556 15.28 -35.46 -1.49
CA TYR A 556 14.96 -35.33 -0.07
C TYR A 556 14.76 -36.69 0.61
N LEU A 557 14.06 -37.63 -0.03
CA LEU A 557 13.78 -38.96 0.50
C LEU A 557 15.06 -39.77 0.71
N ILE A 558 16.04 -39.73 -0.20
CA ILE A 558 17.30 -40.47 -0.04
C ILE A 558 18.07 -40.03 1.21
N PHE A 559 18.16 -38.71 1.43
CA PHE A 559 18.89 -38.16 2.58
C PHE A 559 18.10 -38.28 3.88
N SER A 560 16.77 -38.15 3.85
CA SER A 560 15.92 -38.26 5.06
C SER A 560 15.71 -39.70 5.55
N LYS A 561 16.01 -40.72 4.73
CA LYS A 561 15.98 -42.14 5.12
C LYS A 561 16.92 -42.49 6.29
N SER A 562 17.99 -41.72 6.55
CA SER A 562 18.84 -41.96 7.73
C SER A 562 19.55 -40.71 8.26
N LEU A 563 19.69 -40.66 9.59
CA LEU A 563 20.33 -39.54 10.29
C LEU A 563 21.79 -39.29 9.84
N PRO A 564 22.64 -40.31 9.61
CA PRO A 564 24.00 -40.08 9.10
C PRO A 564 24.04 -39.46 7.71
N ARG A 565 23.12 -39.85 6.80
CA ARG A 565 23.01 -39.24 5.46
C ARG A 565 22.61 -37.77 5.55
N TRP A 566 21.71 -37.45 6.49
CA TRP A 566 21.29 -36.08 6.76
C TRP A 566 22.41 -35.24 7.36
N GLN A 567 23.21 -35.81 8.26
CA GLN A 567 24.37 -35.14 8.84
C GLN A 567 25.44 -34.85 7.79
N GLU A 568 25.73 -35.80 6.89
CA GLU A 568 26.67 -35.62 5.78
C GLU A 568 26.30 -34.43 4.89
N LEU A 569 25.01 -34.30 4.55
CA LEU A 569 24.47 -33.16 3.80
C LEU A 569 24.65 -31.81 4.53
N ASN A 570 24.73 -31.83 5.87
CA ASN A 570 24.86 -30.65 6.71
C ASN A 570 26.31 -30.32 7.11
N LYS A 571 27.30 -31.18 6.83
CA LYS A 571 28.71 -30.94 7.19
C LYS A 571 29.30 -29.69 6.52
N SER A 572 28.83 -29.35 5.32
CA SER A 572 29.28 -28.16 4.57
C SER A 572 28.84 -26.82 5.17
N LYS A 573 27.98 -26.82 6.21
CA LYS A 573 27.53 -25.60 6.90
C LYS A 573 28.61 -24.92 7.75
N GLU A 574 29.69 -25.64 8.08
CA GLU A 574 30.75 -25.12 8.96
C GLU A 574 31.76 -24.22 8.23
N GLU A 575 31.91 -24.36 6.91
CA GLU A 575 32.88 -23.58 6.12
C GLU A 575 32.32 -22.28 5.51
N ASN A 576 31.00 -22.12 5.41
CA ASN A 576 30.33 -20.92 4.87
C ASN A 576 29.20 -20.44 5.79
N ALA A 577 29.55 -19.68 6.84
CA ALA A 577 28.65 -19.24 7.90
C ALA A 577 27.45 -18.36 7.45
N MET A 578 27.45 -17.86 6.22
CA MET A 578 26.48 -16.85 5.74
C MET A 578 25.23 -17.45 5.06
N ILE A 579 25.21 -18.73 4.64
CA ILE A 579 24.08 -19.31 3.89
C ILE A 579 23.64 -20.66 4.48
N LYS A 580 22.62 -20.64 5.35
CA LYS A 580 22.04 -21.81 6.03
C LYS A 580 20.75 -22.30 5.36
N LYS A 581 20.80 -22.71 4.08
CA LYS A 581 19.61 -23.30 3.42
C LYS A 581 19.74 -24.82 3.38
N THR A 582 18.81 -25.56 3.98
CA THR A 582 18.74 -27.03 3.94
C THR A 582 17.70 -27.51 2.96
N LEU A 583 17.86 -28.73 2.43
CA LEU A 583 16.83 -29.38 1.62
C LEU A 583 15.54 -29.50 2.45
N LYS A 584 14.42 -29.09 1.88
CA LYS A 584 13.10 -29.24 2.48
C LYS A 584 12.28 -30.23 1.68
N ARG A 585 11.43 -30.99 2.38
CA ARG A 585 10.45 -31.84 1.72
C ARG A 585 9.49 -30.98 0.92
N LEU A 586 9.11 -31.42 -0.27
CA LEU A 586 8.09 -30.72 -1.03
C LEU A 586 6.73 -30.90 -0.34
N CYS A 587 6.01 -29.81 -0.18
CA CYS A 587 4.64 -29.83 0.32
C CYS A 587 3.68 -29.58 -0.85
N PRO A 588 2.87 -30.57 -1.28
CA PRO A 588 1.93 -30.43 -2.40
C PRO A 588 0.91 -29.31 -2.22
N THR A 589 0.66 -28.92 -0.97
CA THR A 589 -0.29 -27.87 -0.58
C THR A 589 0.40 -26.53 -0.23
N ARG A 590 1.73 -26.45 -0.24
CA ARG A 590 2.50 -25.24 0.12
C ARG A 590 3.78 -25.07 -0.72
N TRP A 591 3.67 -24.38 -1.85
CA TRP A 591 4.80 -24.07 -2.76
C TRP A 591 5.94 -23.25 -2.17
N SER A 592 5.76 -22.58 -1.03
CA SER A 592 6.88 -21.91 -0.34
C SER A 592 8.01 -22.88 0.02
N SER A 593 7.66 -24.12 0.36
CA SER A 593 8.63 -25.20 0.61
C SER A 593 9.44 -25.56 -0.64
N CYS A 594 8.84 -25.46 -1.83
CA CYS A 594 9.51 -25.73 -3.09
C CYS A 594 10.56 -24.66 -3.41
N LEU A 595 10.24 -23.37 -3.22
CA LEU A 595 11.21 -22.28 -3.44
C LEU A 595 12.42 -22.39 -2.52
N ASP A 596 12.20 -22.75 -1.25
CA ASP A 596 13.26 -23.00 -0.29
C ASP A 596 14.15 -24.17 -0.73
N CYS A 597 13.54 -25.23 -1.27
CA CYS A 597 14.25 -26.39 -1.80
C CYS A 597 15.10 -26.03 -3.04
N LEU A 598 14.54 -25.31 -4.03
CA LEU A 598 15.28 -24.84 -5.21
C LEU A 598 16.47 -23.95 -4.81
N SER A 599 16.23 -23.03 -3.87
CA SER A 599 17.28 -22.20 -3.31
C SER A 599 18.38 -23.06 -2.68
N ALA A 600 18.03 -24.00 -1.79
CA ALA A 600 19.00 -24.85 -1.12
C ALA A 600 19.87 -25.64 -2.10
N ILE A 601 19.28 -26.11 -3.21
CA ILE A 601 20.02 -26.80 -4.28
C ILE A 601 20.96 -25.86 -5.01
N LYS A 602 20.50 -24.67 -5.42
CA LYS A 602 21.35 -23.68 -6.12
C LYS A 602 22.58 -23.32 -5.28
N TYR A 603 22.41 -23.11 -3.97
CA TYR A 603 23.52 -22.75 -3.08
C TYR A 603 24.42 -23.93 -2.73
N ASN A 604 23.86 -25.12 -2.49
CA ASN A 604 24.62 -26.27 -2.00
C ASN A 604 24.91 -27.31 -3.09
N TYR A 605 24.79 -26.97 -4.37
CA TYR A 605 24.89 -27.93 -5.48
C TYR A 605 26.13 -28.83 -5.37
N LYS A 606 27.31 -28.23 -5.20
CA LYS A 606 28.59 -28.96 -5.07
C LYS A 606 28.59 -29.93 -3.89
N CYS A 607 28.07 -29.50 -2.74
CA CYS A 607 27.94 -30.34 -1.55
C CYS A 607 26.97 -31.49 -1.79
N VAL A 608 25.79 -31.23 -2.36
CA VAL A 608 24.81 -32.28 -2.68
C VAL A 608 25.43 -33.33 -3.61
N MET A 609 26.17 -32.88 -4.63
CA MET A 609 26.87 -33.77 -5.57
C MET A 609 27.96 -34.61 -4.89
N GLN A 610 28.74 -34.03 -3.98
CA GLN A 610 29.73 -34.73 -3.17
C GLN A 610 29.07 -35.78 -2.25
N CYS A 611 28.00 -35.40 -1.54
CA CYS A 611 27.27 -36.31 -0.68
C CYS A 611 26.67 -37.49 -1.48
N LEU A 612 26.17 -37.25 -2.68
CA LEU A 612 25.70 -38.31 -3.58
C LEU A 612 26.86 -39.24 -3.99
N SER A 613 28.03 -38.71 -4.36
CA SER A 613 29.21 -39.53 -4.69
C SER A 613 29.63 -40.42 -3.52
N THR A 614 29.79 -39.83 -2.33
CA THR A 614 30.16 -40.56 -1.11
C THR A 614 29.11 -41.62 -0.77
N PHE A 615 27.83 -41.29 -0.90
CA PHE A 615 26.74 -42.22 -0.67
C PHE A 615 26.76 -43.39 -1.65
N ILE A 616 27.00 -43.14 -2.95
CA ILE A 616 27.08 -44.18 -3.98
C ILE A 616 28.21 -45.18 -3.67
N LEU A 617 29.35 -44.69 -3.15
CA LEU A 617 30.50 -45.53 -2.80
C LEU A 617 30.24 -46.41 -1.56
N ILE A 618 29.60 -45.86 -0.53
CA ILE A 618 29.46 -46.51 0.78
C ILE A 618 28.16 -47.33 0.89
N CYS A 619 27.13 -47.01 0.09
CA CYS A 619 25.82 -47.64 0.21
C CYS A 619 25.84 -49.13 -0.16
N LYS A 620 25.47 -49.98 0.80
CA LYS A 620 25.35 -51.43 0.63
C LYS A 620 24.08 -51.85 -0.12
N LYS A 621 23.01 -51.06 -0.03
CA LYS A 621 21.71 -51.41 -0.62
C LYS A 621 21.65 -51.03 -2.09
N THR A 622 21.58 -52.03 -2.96
CA THR A 622 21.63 -51.84 -4.43
C THR A 622 20.55 -50.88 -4.95
N SER A 623 19.32 -50.96 -4.44
CA SER A 623 18.22 -50.07 -4.87
C SER A 623 18.52 -48.59 -4.59
N ASP A 624 18.97 -48.28 -3.36
CA ASP A 624 19.27 -46.91 -2.94
C ASP A 624 20.50 -46.37 -3.71
N ARG A 625 21.48 -47.23 -4.01
CA ARG A 625 22.66 -46.87 -4.81
C ARG A 625 22.30 -46.54 -6.26
N ILE A 626 21.40 -47.32 -6.88
CA ILE A 626 20.88 -47.04 -8.22
C ILE A 626 20.11 -45.72 -8.23
N GLU A 627 19.25 -45.49 -7.23
CA GLU A 627 18.47 -44.26 -7.08
C GLU A 627 19.38 -43.03 -6.98
N ALA A 628 20.40 -43.08 -6.12
CA ALA A 628 21.37 -41.98 -5.95
C ALA A 628 22.21 -41.72 -7.20
N ASN A 629 22.65 -42.77 -7.92
CA ASN A 629 23.38 -42.63 -9.18
C ASN A 629 22.49 -41.99 -10.27
N SER A 630 21.21 -42.39 -10.33
CA SER A 630 20.24 -41.77 -11.23
C SER A 630 20.03 -40.27 -10.94
N LEU A 631 19.91 -39.90 -9.66
CA LEU A 631 19.82 -38.49 -9.24
C LEU A 631 21.08 -37.71 -9.62
N GLN A 632 22.27 -38.25 -9.33
CA GLN A 632 23.53 -37.59 -9.65
C GLN A 632 23.67 -37.32 -11.15
N LYS A 633 23.34 -38.32 -12.00
CA LYS A 633 23.34 -38.16 -13.46
C LYS A 633 22.33 -37.13 -13.93
N SER A 634 21.16 -37.07 -13.30
CA SER A 634 20.11 -36.10 -13.64
C SER A 634 20.52 -34.68 -13.26
N MET A 635 21.08 -34.49 -12.06
CA MET A 635 21.61 -33.20 -11.58
C MET A 635 22.82 -32.69 -12.37
N SER A 636 23.52 -33.58 -13.08
CA SER A 636 24.64 -33.23 -13.97
C SER A 636 24.20 -32.88 -15.39
N SER A 637 22.89 -32.85 -15.67
CA SER A 637 22.36 -32.56 -17.00
C SER A 637 22.01 -31.08 -17.16
N TYR A 638 22.19 -30.55 -18.37
CA TYR A 638 21.76 -29.20 -18.70
C TYR A 638 20.23 -29.04 -18.59
N ASP A 639 19.45 -30.09 -18.89
CA ASP A 639 17.99 -30.13 -18.72
C ASP A 639 17.58 -29.76 -17.28
N PHE A 640 18.29 -30.29 -16.27
CA PHE A 640 18.04 -30.01 -14.86
C PHE A 640 18.35 -28.55 -14.50
N ILE A 641 19.47 -28.02 -14.99
CA ILE A 641 19.91 -26.64 -14.70
C ILE A 641 18.92 -25.65 -15.33
N LEU A 642 18.51 -25.88 -16.56
CA LEU A 642 17.55 -25.03 -17.27
C LEU A 642 16.19 -25.00 -16.54
N LEU A 643 15.70 -26.17 -16.11
CA LEU A 643 14.48 -26.26 -15.29
C LEU A 643 14.65 -25.64 -13.89
N LEU A 644 15.82 -25.76 -13.26
CA LEU A 644 16.11 -25.16 -11.96
C LEU A 644 16.11 -23.63 -12.03
N VAL A 645 16.74 -23.04 -13.05
CA VAL A 645 16.73 -21.58 -13.27
C VAL A 645 15.31 -21.12 -13.58
N TYR A 646 14.63 -21.79 -14.53
CA TYR A 646 13.26 -21.46 -14.90
C TYR A 646 12.29 -21.50 -13.73
N GLN A 647 12.21 -22.63 -13.01
CA GLN A 647 11.29 -22.79 -11.89
C GLN A 647 11.62 -21.85 -10.72
N SER A 648 12.89 -21.48 -10.52
CA SER A 648 13.24 -20.47 -9.51
C SER A 648 12.61 -19.11 -9.85
N LYS A 649 12.73 -18.63 -11.10
CA LYS A 649 12.13 -17.34 -11.51
C LYS A 649 10.61 -17.33 -11.31
N ILE A 650 9.94 -18.43 -11.66
CA ILE A 650 8.49 -18.57 -11.48
C ILE A 650 8.11 -18.53 -9.99
N LEU A 651 8.78 -19.34 -9.17
CA LEU A 651 8.45 -19.44 -7.75
C LEU A 651 8.82 -18.19 -6.95
N GLU A 652 9.86 -17.46 -7.33
CA GLU A 652 10.23 -16.18 -6.69
C GLU A 652 9.12 -15.14 -6.87
N ASN A 653 8.61 -14.97 -8.10
CA ASN A 653 7.50 -14.07 -8.39
C ASN A 653 6.22 -14.46 -7.63
N ILE A 654 5.84 -15.75 -7.67
CA ILE A 654 4.62 -16.21 -6.97
C ILE A 654 4.80 -16.16 -5.45
N SER A 655 5.99 -16.44 -4.91
CA SER A 655 6.22 -16.36 -3.47
C SER A 655 6.11 -14.93 -2.94
N LEU A 656 6.59 -13.94 -3.71
CA LEU A 656 6.44 -12.53 -3.37
C LEU A 656 4.97 -12.16 -3.23
N VAL A 657 4.16 -12.44 -4.27
CA VAL A 657 2.72 -12.16 -4.23
C VAL A 657 2.02 -12.93 -3.14
N SER A 658 2.35 -14.20 -2.95
CA SER A 658 1.75 -15.04 -1.91
C SER A 658 1.93 -14.43 -0.51
N LYS A 659 3.13 -13.90 -0.22
CA LYS A 659 3.40 -13.20 1.06
C LYS A 659 2.64 -11.90 1.18
N LEU A 660 2.57 -11.11 0.11
CA LEU A 660 1.88 -9.82 0.11
C LEU A 660 0.36 -9.98 0.25
N LEU A 661 -0.25 -10.96 -0.43
CA LEU A 661 -1.68 -11.28 -0.30
C LEU A 661 -2.06 -11.84 1.07
N GLN A 662 -1.09 -12.30 1.87
CA GLN A 662 -1.29 -12.78 3.24
C GLN A 662 -0.99 -11.70 4.30
N SER A 663 -0.57 -10.51 3.87
CA SER A 663 -0.29 -9.41 4.79
C SER A 663 -1.58 -8.89 5.41
N SER A 664 -1.58 -8.61 6.72
CA SER A 664 -2.73 -8.02 7.42
C SER A 664 -3.06 -6.58 6.98
N THR A 665 -2.22 -5.98 6.15
CA THR A 665 -2.36 -4.60 5.65
C THR A 665 -2.79 -4.52 4.19
N VAL A 666 -2.92 -5.65 3.49
CA VAL A 666 -3.29 -5.65 2.07
C VAL A 666 -4.80 -5.42 1.93
N ASP A 667 -5.17 -4.44 1.11
CA ASP A 667 -6.55 -4.26 0.67
C ASP A 667 -6.79 -4.97 -0.67
N LEU A 668 -8.07 -5.07 -1.05
CA LEU A 668 -8.48 -5.73 -2.30
C LEU A 668 -7.92 -5.01 -3.54
N GLY A 669 -7.78 -3.68 -3.48
CA GLY A 669 -7.21 -2.84 -4.54
C GLY A 669 -5.79 -3.24 -4.86
N ARG A 670 -4.96 -3.19 -3.84
CA ARG A 670 -3.55 -3.56 -3.91
C ARG A 670 -3.36 -5.03 -4.30
N ALA A 671 -4.23 -5.92 -3.82
CA ALA A 671 -4.20 -7.33 -4.21
C ALA A 671 -4.40 -7.53 -5.72
N CYS A 672 -5.33 -6.78 -6.34
CA CYS A 672 -5.57 -6.81 -7.78
C CYS A 672 -4.39 -6.26 -8.59
N GLU A 673 -3.79 -5.16 -8.15
CA GLU A 673 -2.59 -4.58 -8.77
C GLU A 673 -1.40 -5.56 -8.75
N LEU A 674 -1.14 -6.19 -7.60
CA LEU A 674 -0.05 -7.14 -7.44
C LEU A 674 -0.20 -8.36 -8.37
N LEU A 675 -1.42 -8.87 -8.52
CA LEU A 675 -1.70 -9.96 -9.45
C LEU A 675 -1.54 -9.54 -10.90
N SER A 676 -1.98 -8.33 -11.26
CA SER A 676 -1.84 -7.79 -12.62
C SER A 676 -0.36 -7.61 -12.97
N SER A 677 0.41 -6.97 -12.09
CA SER A 677 1.87 -6.83 -12.23
C SER A 677 2.59 -8.17 -12.35
N THR A 678 2.12 -9.22 -11.66
CA THR A 678 2.72 -10.56 -11.77
C THR A 678 2.41 -11.23 -13.10
N ILE A 679 1.21 -11.01 -13.64
CA ILE A 679 0.87 -11.45 -15.00
C ILE A 679 1.78 -10.75 -16.01
N ASP A 680 2.02 -9.45 -15.86
CA ASP A 680 2.89 -8.67 -16.75
C ASP A 680 4.35 -9.13 -16.65
N ASN A 681 4.85 -9.41 -15.45
CA ASN A 681 6.17 -10.01 -15.25
C ASN A 681 6.29 -11.37 -15.94
N PHE A 682 5.24 -12.21 -15.90
CA PHE A 682 5.26 -13.49 -16.60
C PHE A 682 5.18 -13.36 -18.12
N ASN A 683 4.48 -12.36 -18.65
CA ASN A 683 4.55 -12.04 -20.09
C ASN A 683 5.95 -11.58 -20.48
N THR A 684 6.58 -10.73 -19.68
CA THR A 684 7.97 -10.27 -19.92
C THR A 684 8.95 -11.44 -19.91
N ILE A 685 8.86 -12.32 -18.90
CA ILE A 685 9.67 -13.54 -18.85
C ILE A 685 9.43 -14.40 -20.10
N ARG A 686 8.18 -14.53 -20.55
CA ARG A 686 7.81 -15.29 -21.74
C ARG A 686 8.50 -14.75 -22.99
N ASP A 687 8.59 -13.43 -23.15
CA ASP A 687 9.22 -12.80 -24.31
C ASP A 687 10.77 -12.90 -24.25
N ASP A 688 11.33 -12.91 -23.04
CA ASP A 688 12.78 -12.92 -22.80
C ASP A 688 13.38 -14.32 -22.53
N PHE A 689 13.03 -15.31 -23.35
CA PHE A 689 13.60 -16.68 -23.22
C PHE A 689 15.14 -16.69 -23.27
N GLU A 690 15.74 -15.85 -24.11
CA GLU A 690 17.20 -15.77 -24.29
C GLU A 690 17.92 -15.38 -22.99
N ILE A 691 17.34 -14.48 -22.18
CA ILE A 691 17.91 -14.06 -20.90
C ILE A 691 17.94 -15.26 -19.93
N LEU A 692 16.84 -16.02 -19.87
CA LEU A 692 16.77 -17.23 -19.06
C LEU A 692 17.77 -18.30 -19.53
N HIS A 693 17.91 -18.48 -20.83
CA HIS A 693 18.85 -19.43 -21.41
C HIS A 693 20.31 -19.04 -21.12
N ALA A 694 20.65 -17.74 -21.21
CA ALA A 694 21.97 -17.22 -20.87
C ALA A 694 22.29 -17.44 -19.38
N GLU A 695 21.35 -17.17 -18.48
CA GLU A 695 21.52 -17.45 -17.04
C GLU A 695 21.76 -18.93 -16.75
N ALA A 696 21.00 -19.82 -17.39
CA ALA A 696 21.20 -21.26 -17.26
C ALA A 696 22.55 -21.71 -17.80
N THR A 697 23.01 -21.14 -18.91
CA THR A 697 24.32 -21.40 -19.51
C THR A 697 25.46 -20.98 -18.58
N ASN A 698 25.34 -19.79 -18.00
CA ASN A 698 26.33 -19.28 -17.03
C ASN A 698 26.38 -20.16 -15.78
N LEU A 699 25.23 -20.57 -15.24
CA LEU A 699 25.17 -21.45 -14.09
C LEU A 699 25.76 -22.83 -14.40
N ALA A 700 25.45 -23.41 -15.57
CA ALA A 700 26.02 -24.68 -16.03
C ALA A 700 27.54 -24.62 -16.13
N THR A 701 28.07 -23.54 -16.72
CA THR A 701 29.51 -23.31 -16.83
C THR A 701 30.16 -23.22 -15.46
N SER A 702 29.54 -22.51 -14.50
CA SER A 702 30.03 -22.42 -13.11
C SER A 702 30.07 -23.77 -12.36
N TRP A 703 29.26 -24.74 -12.81
CA TRP A 703 29.19 -26.09 -12.25
C TRP A 703 29.97 -27.12 -13.08
N ASN A 704 30.75 -26.67 -14.08
CA ASN A 704 31.51 -27.52 -15.00
C ASN A 704 30.64 -28.51 -15.80
N ILE A 705 29.45 -28.08 -16.21
CA ILE A 705 28.51 -28.86 -17.02
C ILE A 705 28.40 -28.23 -18.40
N GLN A 706 28.50 -29.05 -19.46
CA GLN A 706 28.33 -28.55 -20.82
C GLN A 706 26.89 -28.12 -21.08
N PRO A 707 26.64 -26.90 -21.58
CA PRO A 707 25.31 -26.35 -21.82
C PRO A 707 24.71 -26.91 -23.11
N LYS A 708 24.46 -28.22 -23.14
CA LYS A 708 23.90 -28.93 -24.29
C LYS A 708 22.74 -29.82 -23.85
N LEU A 709 21.58 -29.60 -24.44
CA LEU A 709 20.40 -30.44 -24.22
C LEU A 709 20.58 -31.80 -24.90
N LYS A 710 20.00 -32.84 -24.32
CA LYS A 710 20.06 -34.19 -24.89
C LYS A 710 19.13 -34.30 -26.10
N SER A 711 19.68 -34.71 -27.24
CA SER A 711 18.88 -35.03 -28.44
C SER A 711 18.06 -36.30 -28.19
N LYS A 712 16.73 -36.17 -28.04
CA LYS A 712 15.82 -37.34 -28.07
C LYS A 712 15.71 -37.86 -29.50
N ARG A 713 15.92 -39.16 -29.71
CA ARG A 713 15.68 -39.85 -30.99
C ARG A 713 14.22 -39.66 -31.38
N GLN A 714 13.97 -39.09 -32.56
CA GLN A 714 12.62 -39.02 -33.10
C GLN A 714 12.24 -40.38 -33.71
N ARG A 715 11.03 -40.84 -33.45
CA ARG A 715 10.46 -41.98 -34.15
C ARG A 715 10.02 -41.46 -35.52
N MET A 716 10.72 -41.86 -36.57
CA MET A 716 10.25 -41.63 -37.93
C MET A 716 9.26 -42.73 -38.28
N ASP A 717 8.08 -42.36 -38.77
CA ASP A 717 7.18 -43.33 -39.38
C ASP A 717 7.78 -43.83 -40.69
N LYS A 718 7.50 -45.09 -41.04
CA LYS A 718 7.97 -45.67 -42.31
C LYS A 718 7.19 -45.01 -43.45
N THR A 719 7.88 -44.28 -44.31
CA THR A 719 7.30 -43.65 -45.51
C THR A 719 7.20 -44.66 -46.66
N PHE A 720 6.09 -44.64 -47.41
CA PHE A 720 6.01 -45.32 -48.71
C PHE A 720 6.54 -44.42 -49.84
N PHE A 721 6.87 -45.01 -50.99
CA PHE A 721 7.63 -44.38 -52.08
C PHE A 721 7.00 -43.09 -52.67
N ASP A 722 5.70 -42.86 -52.47
CA ASP A 722 4.94 -41.77 -53.09
C ASP A 722 4.44 -40.69 -52.11
N GLU A 723 4.80 -40.74 -50.82
CA GLU A 723 4.36 -39.75 -49.83
C GLU A 723 5.26 -38.51 -49.81
N LEU A 724 4.70 -37.35 -50.20
CA LEU A 724 5.34 -36.03 -50.07
C LEU A 724 5.03 -35.42 -48.70
N ALA A 725 6.09 -35.28 -47.91
CA ALA A 725 6.22 -34.65 -46.59
C ALA A 725 6.04 -35.56 -45.36
N THR A 726 7.15 -35.73 -44.63
CA THR A 726 7.18 -36.14 -43.22
C THR A 726 6.91 -34.93 -42.34
N ASP A 727 5.96 -35.04 -41.41
CA ASP A 727 5.81 -34.11 -40.28
C ASP A 727 7.02 -34.29 -39.34
N THR A 728 8.19 -33.79 -39.76
CA THR A 728 9.42 -33.86 -38.97
C THR A 728 9.24 -32.92 -37.79
N GLY A 729 8.92 -33.47 -36.62
CA GLY A 729 8.81 -32.68 -35.39
C GLY A 729 10.07 -31.82 -35.15
N ILE A 730 9.92 -30.72 -34.40
CA ILE A 730 11.00 -29.74 -34.13
C ILE A 730 12.33 -30.44 -33.81
N GLU A 731 13.32 -30.33 -34.70
CA GLU A 731 14.62 -31.02 -34.59
C GLU A 731 15.48 -30.42 -33.46
N ASP A 732 15.51 -29.09 -33.34
CA ASP A 732 16.28 -28.40 -32.32
C ASP A 732 15.71 -28.65 -30.92
N SER A 733 16.56 -29.25 -30.07
CA SER A 733 16.26 -29.52 -28.66
C SER A 733 15.96 -28.27 -27.85
N LEU A 734 16.62 -27.13 -28.15
CA LEU A 734 16.42 -25.89 -27.41
C LEU A 734 15.07 -25.27 -27.78
N ARG A 735 14.78 -25.15 -29.07
CA ARG A 735 13.47 -24.70 -29.56
C ARG A 735 12.33 -25.61 -29.07
N ARG A 736 12.56 -26.92 -28.97
CA ARG A 736 11.57 -27.86 -28.41
C ARG A 736 11.32 -27.59 -26.93
N PHE A 737 12.36 -27.36 -26.13
CA PHE A 737 12.19 -26.96 -24.73
C PHE A 737 11.43 -25.63 -24.61
N GLN A 738 11.80 -24.65 -25.43
CA GLN A 738 11.16 -23.33 -25.46
C GLN A 738 9.65 -23.44 -25.74
N ILE A 739 9.24 -24.28 -26.71
CA ILE A 739 7.82 -24.43 -27.06
C ILE A 739 7.07 -25.34 -26.07
N LYS A 740 7.55 -26.57 -25.86
CA LYS A 740 6.81 -27.63 -25.15
C LYS A 740 6.95 -27.59 -23.63
N VAL A 741 7.92 -26.87 -23.11
CA VAL A 741 8.13 -26.73 -21.67
C VAL A 741 7.90 -25.30 -21.27
N PHE A 742 8.67 -24.36 -21.82
CA PHE A 742 8.68 -22.98 -21.36
C PHE A 742 7.38 -22.22 -21.68
N TYR A 743 6.99 -22.10 -22.96
CA TYR A 743 5.75 -21.42 -23.35
C TYR A 743 4.52 -22.15 -22.80
N GLU A 744 4.45 -23.47 -22.97
CA GLU A 744 3.30 -24.25 -22.49
C GLU A 744 3.06 -24.07 -20.97
N SER A 745 4.12 -24.11 -20.16
CA SER A 745 3.97 -23.91 -18.71
C SER A 745 3.62 -22.46 -18.33
N LEU A 746 4.23 -21.46 -18.95
CA LEU A 746 3.91 -20.04 -18.71
C LEU A 746 2.49 -19.70 -19.12
N ASP A 747 2.05 -20.17 -20.28
CA ASP A 747 0.70 -19.92 -20.79
C ASP A 747 -0.35 -20.53 -19.88
N ILE A 748 -0.08 -21.73 -19.33
CA ILE A 748 -0.93 -22.33 -18.30
C ILE A 748 -0.95 -21.47 -17.02
N ILE A 749 0.20 -21.02 -16.53
CA ILE A 749 0.29 -20.19 -15.31
C ILE A 749 -0.49 -18.87 -15.50
N ILE A 750 -0.24 -18.16 -16.59
CA ILE A 750 -0.89 -16.90 -16.93
C ILE A 750 -2.40 -17.09 -17.06
N ASN A 751 -2.84 -18.12 -17.79
CA ASN A 751 -4.27 -18.40 -17.95
C ASN A 751 -4.93 -18.78 -16.60
N GLN A 752 -4.27 -19.59 -15.77
CA GLN A 752 -4.78 -19.95 -14.44
C GLN A 752 -4.85 -18.74 -13.50
N LEU A 753 -3.86 -17.84 -13.52
CA LEU A 753 -3.91 -16.58 -12.76
C LEU A 753 -5.07 -15.72 -13.21
N ARG A 754 -5.23 -15.52 -14.53
CA ARG A 754 -6.35 -14.74 -15.09
C ARG A 754 -7.67 -15.33 -14.65
N THR A 755 -7.91 -16.61 -14.94
CA THR A 755 -9.20 -17.30 -14.71
C THR A 755 -9.59 -17.41 -13.23
N ARG A 756 -8.64 -17.70 -12.34
CA ARG A 756 -8.93 -17.91 -10.91
C ARG A 756 -9.19 -16.63 -10.14
N PHE A 757 -8.64 -15.50 -10.59
CA PHE A 757 -8.78 -14.20 -9.92
C PHE A 757 -9.74 -13.25 -10.66
N ILE A 758 -10.48 -13.72 -11.68
CA ILE A 758 -11.50 -12.93 -12.39
C ILE A 758 -12.52 -12.33 -11.42
N SER A 759 -13.03 -13.12 -10.47
CA SER A 759 -14.05 -12.65 -9.53
C SER A 759 -13.52 -11.52 -8.64
N MET A 760 -12.28 -11.64 -8.18
CA MET A 760 -11.62 -10.62 -7.35
C MET A 760 -11.48 -9.30 -8.12
N ASN A 761 -11.03 -9.37 -9.37
CA ASN A 761 -10.94 -8.21 -10.27
C ASN A 761 -12.33 -7.63 -10.60
N LYS A 762 -13.35 -8.48 -10.81
CA LYS A 762 -14.73 -8.03 -11.09
C LYS A 762 -15.36 -7.29 -9.91
N ILE A 763 -15.19 -7.78 -8.68
CA ILE A 763 -15.75 -7.15 -7.47
C ILE A 763 -15.15 -5.76 -7.27
N LEU A 764 -13.82 -5.66 -7.33
CA LEU A 764 -13.12 -4.41 -7.10
C LEU A 764 -13.42 -3.39 -8.22
N ILE A 765 -13.17 -3.76 -9.47
CA ILE A 765 -13.18 -2.82 -10.60
C ILE A 765 -14.61 -2.37 -10.90
N ASN A 766 -15.59 -3.27 -10.83
CA ASN A 766 -16.95 -2.94 -11.25
C ASN A 766 -17.85 -2.49 -10.10
N LEU A 767 -17.68 -2.91 -8.85
CA LEU A 767 -18.63 -2.51 -7.79
C LEU A 767 -18.06 -1.48 -6.83
N LEU A 768 -16.82 -1.68 -6.36
CA LEU A 768 -16.27 -0.90 -5.25
C LEU A 768 -15.42 0.30 -5.67
N LYS A 769 -14.76 0.24 -6.84
CA LYS A 769 -13.90 1.32 -7.33
C LYS A 769 -14.60 2.69 -7.38
N PRO A 770 -15.84 2.83 -7.87
CA PRO A 770 -16.54 4.13 -7.83
C PRO A 770 -16.80 4.63 -6.41
N PHE A 771 -17.08 3.72 -5.45
CA PHE A 771 -17.25 4.10 -4.05
C PHE A 771 -15.93 4.54 -3.42
N GLU A 772 -14.82 3.86 -3.74
CA GLU A 772 -13.50 4.24 -3.27
C GLU A 772 -13.09 5.61 -3.84
N GLU A 773 -13.26 5.83 -5.14
CA GLU A 773 -12.97 7.10 -5.80
C GLU A 773 -13.81 8.24 -5.20
N ILE A 774 -15.12 8.03 -5.03
CA ILE A 774 -16.00 9.04 -4.44
C ILE A 774 -15.67 9.26 -2.96
N THR A 775 -15.33 8.21 -2.21
CA THR A 775 -14.90 8.37 -0.82
C THR A 775 -13.58 9.14 -0.74
N LYS A 776 -12.63 8.91 -1.65
CA LYS A 776 -11.39 9.68 -1.75
C LYS A 776 -11.67 11.14 -2.10
N ILE A 777 -12.59 11.40 -3.04
CA ILE A 777 -13.03 12.76 -3.40
C ILE A 777 -13.63 13.45 -2.17
N VAL A 778 -14.64 12.85 -1.52
CA VAL A 778 -15.34 13.43 -0.36
C VAL A 778 -14.44 13.56 0.87
N SER A 779 -13.47 12.66 1.02
CA SER A 779 -12.48 12.73 2.11
C SER A 779 -11.35 13.71 1.82
N HIS A 780 -11.25 14.22 0.59
CA HIS A 780 -10.27 15.23 0.25
C HIS A 780 -10.70 16.57 0.86
N SER A 781 -9.73 17.28 1.43
CA SER A 781 -9.93 18.61 2.03
C SER A 781 -10.44 19.70 1.07
N ASN A 782 -10.45 19.42 -0.24
CA ASN A 782 -10.90 20.33 -1.29
C ASN A 782 -12.35 20.02 -1.74
N CYS A 783 -12.97 18.95 -1.22
CA CYS A 783 -14.34 18.61 -1.57
C CYS A 783 -15.31 19.68 -1.09
N CYS A 784 -16.14 20.16 -2.00
CA CYS A 784 -17.17 21.15 -1.70
C CYS A 784 -18.46 20.44 -1.29
N ILE A 785 -19.19 21.02 -0.33
CA ILE A 785 -20.49 20.50 0.10
C ILE A 785 -21.51 20.46 -1.07
N SER A 786 -21.30 21.27 -2.10
CA SER A 786 -22.05 21.27 -3.36
C SER A 786 -21.86 20.00 -4.20
N GLU A 787 -20.79 19.23 -3.96
CA GLU A 787 -20.49 17.99 -4.69
C GLU A 787 -21.20 16.77 -4.11
N VAL A 788 -21.71 16.87 -2.87
CA VAL A 788 -22.36 15.75 -2.17
C VAL A 788 -23.58 15.23 -2.92
N ILE A 789 -24.50 16.11 -3.35
CA ILE A 789 -25.70 15.71 -4.10
C ILE A 789 -25.31 15.08 -5.46
N PRO A 790 -24.47 15.71 -6.30
CA PRO A 790 -24.00 15.12 -7.55
C PRO A 790 -23.32 13.76 -7.39
N LEU A 791 -22.44 13.60 -6.40
CA LEU A 791 -21.70 12.36 -6.15
C LEU A 791 -22.63 11.23 -5.70
N VAL A 792 -23.58 11.53 -4.82
CA VAL A 792 -24.62 10.56 -4.39
C VAL A 792 -25.51 10.19 -5.58
N SER A 793 -25.99 11.15 -6.37
CA SER A 793 -26.78 10.89 -7.57
C SER A 793 -26.02 10.07 -8.61
N THR A 794 -24.71 10.27 -8.74
CA THR A 794 -23.84 9.50 -9.64
C THR A 794 -23.73 8.04 -9.16
N LEU A 795 -23.54 7.82 -7.85
CA LEU A 795 -23.56 6.46 -7.27
C LEU A 795 -24.92 5.80 -7.44
N GLU A 796 -26.02 6.51 -7.25
CA GLU A 796 -27.36 5.98 -7.48
C GLU A 796 -27.56 5.58 -8.95
N ALA A 797 -27.18 6.45 -9.89
CA ALA A 797 -27.25 6.15 -11.32
C ALA A 797 -26.40 4.93 -11.68
N TYR A 798 -25.19 4.84 -11.12
CA TYR A 798 -24.29 3.70 -11.28
C TYR A 798 -24.91 2.39 -10.78
N LEU A 799 -25.45 2.40 -9.56
CA LEU A 799 -26.16 1.27 -8.95
C LEU A 799 -27.51 0.99 -9.63
N ASN A 800 -28.06 1.89 -10.43
CA ASN A 800 -29.30 1.67 -11.18
C ASN A 800 -29.05 1.19 -12.61
N SER A 801 -27.82 1.28 -13.13
CA SER A 801 -27.49 0.77 -14.46
C SER A 801 -27.74 -0.74 -14.56
N GLU A 802 -28.55 -1.15 -15.53
CA GLU A 802 -28.75 -2.57 -15.86
C GLU A 802 -27.61 -3.02 -16.77
N GLY A 803 -26.71 -3.85 -16.25
CA GLY A 803 -25.62 -4.43 -17.00
C GLY A 803 -25.28 -5.82 -16.49
N SER A 804 -24.91 -6.71 -17.41
CA SER A 804 -24.41 -8.08 -17.16
C SER A 804 -23.16 -8.13 -16.27
N ASN A 805 -22.52 -6.98 -16.00
CA ASN A 805 -21.29 -6.83 -15.22
C ASN A 805 -21.41 -7.15 -13.72
N PHE A 806 -22.63 -7.26 -13.18
CA PHE A 806 -22.88 -7.51 -11.74
C PHE A 806 -23.49 -8.88 -11.42
N ALA A 807 -23.53 -9.81 -12.39
CA ALA A 807 -24.09 -11.14 -12.16
C ALA A 807 -23.40 -11.83 -10.95
N GLY A 808 -24.17 -12.15 -9.92
CA GLY A 808 -23.70 -12.70 -8.65
C GLY A 808 -23.64 -11.72 -7.46
N PHE A 809 -23.63 -10.41 -7.72
CA PHE A 809 -23.52 -9.36 -6.68
C PHE A 809 -24.79 -8.49 -6.54
N GLY A 810 -25.90 -8.92 -7.12
CA GLY A 810 -27.16 -8.16 -7.13
C GLY A 810 -27.59 -7.73 -5.73
N THR A 811 -27.49 -8.61 -4.74
CA THR A 811 -27.90 -8.26 -3.38
C THR A 811 -26.96 -7.29 -2.68
N MET A 812 -25.65 -7.34 -2.94
CA MET A 812 -24.71 -6.35 -2.41
C MET A 812 -24.96 -4.97 -3.06
N LYS A 813 -25.26 -4.95 -4.36
CA LYS A 813 -25.66 -3.75 -5.09
C LYS A 813 -26.96 -3.17 -4.55
N ASP A 814 -27.97 -4.01 -4.28
CA ASP A 814 -29.25 -3.59 -3.68
C ASP A 814 -29.07 -3.08 -2.25
N GLU A 815 -28.24 -3.74 -1.45
CA GLU A 815 -27.95 -3.34 -0.07
C GLU A 815 -27.17 -2.02 -0.04
N LEU A 816 -26.16 -1.84 -0.89
CA LEU A 816 -25.44 -0.57 -1.05
C LEU A 816 -26.38 0.55 -1.48
N LYS A 817 -27.29 0.27 -2.42
CA LYS A 817 -28.30 1.22 -2.87
C LYS A 817 -29.27 1.60 -1.75
N ASN A 818 -29.76 0.63 -0.98
CA ASN A 818 -30.65 0.87 0.15
C ASN A 818 -29.96 1.69 1.25
N ASN A 819 -28.71 1.36 1.58
CA ASN A 819 -27.93 2.10 2.57
C ASN A 819 -27.61 3.53 2.09
N LEU A 820 -27.27 3.71 0.81
CA LEU A 820 -27.06 5.04 0.22
C LEU A 820 -28.34 5.88 0.32
N LYS A 821 -29.48 5.31 -0.06
CA LYS A 821 -30.80 5.97 0.04
C LYS A 821 -31.18 6.31 1.48
N LEU A 822 -30.97 5.40 2.42
CA LEU A 822 -31.28 5.62 3.84
C LEU A 822 -30.39 6.72 4.42
N ARG A 823 -29.08 6.67 4.16
CA ARG A 823 -28.09 7.60 4.73
C ARG A 823 -28.20 9.01 4.15
N PHE A 824 -28.61 9.14 2.89
CA PHE A 824 -28.77 10.42 2.21
C PHE A 824 -30.23 10.80 1.95
N LYS A 825 -31.19 10.13 2.60
CA LYS A 825 -32.63 10.40 2.45
C LYS A 825 -32.96 11.88 2.69
N ASP A 826 -32.35 12.45 3.72
CA ASP A 826 -32.58 13.83 4.17
C ASP A 826 -31.60 14.82 3.54
N ALA A 827 -30.63 14.37 2.75
CA ALA A 827 -29.69 15.26 2.06
C ALA A 827 -30.43 16.22 1.13
N THR A 828 -31.58 15.80 0.60
CA THR A 828 -32.43 16.62 -0.26
C THR A 828 -33.51 17.41 0.48
N LEU A 829 -33.55 17.33 1.82
CA LEU A 829 -34.37 18.15 2.72
C LEU A 829 -33.52 19.23 3.42
N LYS A 830 -32.19 19.06 3.45
CA LYS A 830 -31.25 19.99 4.06
C LYS A 830 -30.98 21.17 3.13
N ASN A 831 -31.53 22.34 3.47
CA ASN A 831 -31.43 23.57 2.70
C ASN A 831 -29.99 23.96 2.32
N TYR A 832 -29.02 23.78 3.22
CA TYR A 832 -27.62 24.11 2.91
C TYR A 832 -26.99 23.25 1.81
N LEU A 833 -27.32 21.95 1.73
CA LEU A 833 -26.85 21.06 0.65
C LEU A 833 -27.51 21.41 -0.68
N LEU A 834 -28.81 21.71 -0.65
CA LEU A 834 -29.57 22.15 -1.81
C LEU A 834 -29.03 23.47 -2.35
N PHE A 835 -28.86 24.48 -1.48
CA PHE A 835 -28.35 25.80 -1.84
C PHE A 835 -26.92 25.73 -2.35
N ALA A 836 -26.02 25.03 -1.67
CA ALA A 836 -24.65 24.90 -2.13
C ALA A 836 -24.56 24.24 -3.50
N THR A 837 -25.29 23.14 -3.72
CA THR A 837 -25.32 22.45 -5.02
C THR A 837 -25.97 23.33 -6.11
N PHE A 838 -27.03 24.07 -5.78
CA PHE A 838 -27.75 24.92 -6.74
C PHE A 838 -26.98 26.19 -7.11
N LEU A 839 -26.23 26.75 -6.16
CA LEU A 839 -25.39 27.94 -6.34
C LEU A 839 -24.05 27.60 -7.00
N ASP A 840 -23.60 26.34 -6.95
CA ASP A 840 -22.40 25.89 -7.64
C ASP A 840 -22.62 25.89 -9.17
N PRO A 841 -21.86 26.70 -9.92
CA PRO A 841 -22.03 26.82 -11.37
C PRO A 841 -21.88 25.50 -12.13
N ARG A 842 -21.14 24.52 -11.57
CA ARG A 842 -20.91 23.20 -12.18
C ARG A 842 -22.17 22.34 -12.21
N PHE A 843 -23.06 22.50 -11.23
CA PHE A 843 -24.21 21.60 -11.01
C PHE A 843 -25.56 22.28 -11.18
N LYS A 844 -25.55 23.61 -11.36
CA LYS A 844 -26.71 24.51 -11.41
C LYS A 844 -27.92 23.92 -12.14
N GLY A 845 -28.90 23.44 -11.36
CA GLY A 845 -30.15 22.90 -11.87
C GLY A 845 -30.09 21.52 -12.53
N ASN A 846 -28.91 20.95 -12.76
CA ASN A 846 -28.73 19.67 -13.48
C ASN A 846 -29.09 18.44 -12.63
N PHE A 847 -28.99 18.55 -11.29
CA PHE A 847 -29.24 17.45 -10.35
C PHE A 847 -30.56 17.61 -9.59
N PHE A 848 -31.44 18.50 -10.07
CA PHE A 848 -32.73 18.82 -9.45
C PHE A 848 -33.86 18.71 -10.47
N THR A 849 -35.04 18.25 -10.04
CA THR A 849 -36.23 18.28 -10.89
C THR A 849 -36.72 19.72 -11.07
N PRO A 850 -37.42 20.07 -12.16
CA PRO A 850 -37.89 21.43 -12.41
C PRO A 850 -38.72 22.01 -11.25
N ASN A 851 -39.55 21.19 -10.61
CA ASN A 851 -40.32 21.59 -9.42
C ASN A 851 -39.40 21.85 -8.21
N LYS A 852 -38.37 21.04 -8.01
CA LYS A 852 -37.43 21.22 -6.90
C LYS A 852 -36.56 22.46 -7.10
N CYS A 853 -36.16 22.78 -8.34
CA CYS A 853 -35.50 24.06 -8.67
C CYS A 853 -36.35 25.27 -8.28
N LYS A 854 -37.66 25.25 -8.56
CA LYS A 854 -38.56 26.35 -8.20
C LYS A 854 -38.63 26.56 -6.68
N ILE A 855 -38.71 25.47 -5.91
CA ILE A 855 -38.74 25.51 -4.45
C ILE A 855 -37.42 26.08 -3.91
N VAL A 856 -36.28 25.56 -4.39
CA VAL A 856 -34.95 26.03 -3.97
C VAL A 856 -34.73 27.51 -4.28
N ILE A 857 -35.19 28.00 -5.44
CA ILE A 857 -35.13 29.43 -5.79
C ILE A 857 -35.99 30.28 -4.83
N ALA A 858 -37.19 29.82 -4.49
CA ALA A 858 -38.08 30.54 -3.57
C ALA A 858 -37.46 30.61 -2.16
N ASP A 859 -36.86 29.53 -1.69
CA ASP A 859 -36.23 29.49 -0.37
C ASP A 859 -34.94 30.32 -0.32
N LEU A 860 -34.14 30.32 -1.39
CA LEU A 860 -32.96 31.21 -1.52
C LEU A 860 -33.32 32.69 -1.47
N LYS A 861 -34.43 33.08 -2.12
CA LYS A 861 -34.92 34.46 -2.08
C LYS A 861 -35.33 34.86 -0.67
N ARG A 862 -36.02 33.97 0.05
CA ARG A 862 -36.41 34.20 1.44
C ARG A 862 -35.20 34.39 2.36
N GLU A 863 -34.18 33.55 2.24
CA GLU A 863 -32.93 33.69 3.00
C GLU A 863 -32.18 34.99 2.65
N TYR A 864 -32.15 35.37 1.37
CA TYR A 864 -31.55 36.63 0.95
C TYR A 864 -32.28 37.86 1.55
N GLU A 865 -33.61 37.83 1.59
CA GLU A 865 -34.43 38.87 2.22
C GLU A 865 -34.21 38.94 3.73
N ILE A 866 -34.02 37.81 4.41
CA ILE A 866 -33.70 37.76 5.85
C ILE A 866 -32.33 38.41 6.12
N ILE A 867 -31.33 38.11 5.28
CA ILE A 867 -29.98 38.68 5.40
C ILE A 867 -29.97 40.18 5.12
N GLN A 868 -30.81 40.67 4.20
CA GLN A 868 -30.94 42.09 3.89
C GLN A 868 -31.66 42.90 4.98
N ASN A 869 -32.58 42.28 5.72
CA ASN A 869 -33.51 42.95 6.63
C ASN A 869 -33.15 42.86 8.13
N HIS A 870 -31.96 42.42 8.51
CA HIS A 870 -31.55 42.32 9.92
C HIS A 870 -30.19 42.98 10.22
N ASP A 871 -30.18 44.00 11.08
CA ASP A 871 -29.06 44.35 11.97
C ASP A 871 -29.07 43.35 13.14
N VAL A 872 -28.26 42.29 13.11
CA VAL A 872 -28.30 41.22 14.14
C VAL A 872 -27.28 41.49 15.25
N GLU A 873 -27.77 41.73 16.48
CA GLU A 873 -26.97 41.61 17.71
C GLU A 873 -26.44 40.18 17.89
N VAL A 874 -25.14 40.06 18.16
CA VAL A 874 -24.43 38.78 18.32
C VAL A 874 -24.90 38.08 19.60
N VAL A 875 -25.74 37.06 19.48
CA VAL A 875 -26.06 36.15 20.59
C VAL A 875 -24.86 35.23 20.85
N GLY A 876 -24.40 35.20 22.09
CA GLY A 876 -23.25 34.40 22.54
C GLY A 876 -23.40 32.90 22.30
N SER A 877 -22.26 32.23 22.10
CA SER A 877 -22.06 30.85 21.65
C SER A 877 -22.66 29.72 22.49
N ASP A 878 -23.26 30.01 23.65
CA ASP A 878 -23.52 28.99 24.67
C ASP A 878 -24.95 28.41 24.63
N LYS A 879 -25.75 28.70 23.59
CA LYS A 879 -27.16 28.27 23.49
C LYS A 879 -27.62 27.78 22.10
N ILE A 880 -26.76 27.10 21.34
CA ILE A 880 -27.22 26.41 20.12
C ILE A 880 -27.32 24.93 20.40
N ASP A 881 -28.56 24.47 20.64
CA ASP A 881 -28.92 23.06 20.78
C ASP A 881 -28.81 22.38 19.40
N SER A 882 -27.93 21.39 19.27
CA SER A 882 -27.63 20.68 18.02
C SER A 882 -28.76 19.80 17.49
N SER A 883 -29.92 19.81 18.14
CA SER A 883 -31.12 19.04 17.77
C SER A 883 -32.09 19.79 16.86
N ASN A 884 -31.85 21.08 16.54
CA ASN A 884 -32.79 21.89 15.76
C ASN A 884 -32.47 21.84 14.25
N GLU A 885 -33.27 21.10 13.47
CA GLU A 885 -33.01 20.77 12.05
C GLU A 885 -33.22 21.94 11.05
N ASN A 886 -33.62 23.13 11.52
CA ASN A 886 -33.91 24.32 10.71
C ASN A 886 -33.07 25.54 11.12
N VAL A 887 -31.75 25.42 11.07
CA VAL A 887 -30.85 26.58 11.27
C VAL A 887 -30.73 27.35 9.95
N SER A 888 -31.11 28.63 9.93
CA SER A 888 -31.00 29.47 8.72
C SER A 888 -29.53 29.67 8.32
N LEU A 889 -29.29 29.91 7.03
CA LEU A 889 -27.93 30.13 6.51
C LEU A 889 -27.28 31.36 7.18
N ALA A 890 -28.10 32.36 7.50
CA ALA A 890 -27.68 33.55 8.25
C ALA A 890 -27.14 33.20 9.65
N THR A 891 -27.80 32.31 10.39
CA THR A 891 -27.37 31.90 11.74
C THR A 891 -26.07 31.10 11.73
N LEU A 892 -25.84 30.28 10.70
CA LEU A 892 -24.60 29.50 10.55
C LEU A 892 -23.39 30.38 10.19
N ILE A 893 -23.62 31.41 9.35
CA ILE A 893 -22.59 32.39 8.98
C ILE A 893 -22.21 33.24 10.21
N LEU A 894 -23.17 33.65 11.03
CA LEU A 894 -22.95 34.47 12.21
C LEU A 894 -22.22 33.74 13.36
N SER A 895 -22.44 32.42 13.54
CA SER A 895 -21.77 31.65 14.62
C SER A 895 -20.28 31.40 14.36
N THR A 896 -19.85 31.38 13.11
CA THR A 896 -18.42 31.18 12.75
C THR A 896 -17.56 32.43 12.96
N ALA A 897 -18.18 33.60 13.16
CA ALA A 897 -17.49 34.88 13.36
C ALA A 897 -17.10 35.17 14.82
N SER A 898 -17.65 34.46 15.82
CA SER A 898 -17.49 34.80 17.26
C SER A 898 -16.42 34.02 18.04
N ALA A 899 -15.59 33.19 17.39
CA ALA A 899 -14.54 32.42 18.08
C ALA A 899 -13.32 33.29 18.46
N THR A 900 -13.43 34.07 19.55
CA THR A 900 -12.28 34.73 20.20
C THR A 900 -11.41 33.72 20.98
N PRO A 901 -10.07 33.86 21.00
CA PRO A 901 -9.19 33.00 21.81
C PRO A 901 -9.31 33.33 23.32
N PRO A 902 -8.98 32.38 24.23
CA PRO A 902 -9.04 32.64 25.66
C PRO A 902 -7.98 33.69 26.08
N PRO A 903 -8.25 34.53 27.09
CA PRO A 903 -7.39 35.64 27.43
C PRO A 903 -6.07 35.16 28.03
N SER A 904 -4.96 35.55 27.38
CA SER A 904 -3.61 35.34 27.87
C SER A 904 -3.35 36.17 29.12
N LYS A 905 -2.90 35.52 30.20
CA LYS A 905 -2.43 36.15 31.43
C LYS A 905 -1.34 37.19 31.14
N LYS A 906 -1.53 38.39 31.69
CA LYS A 906 -0.55 39.48 31.82
C LYS A 906 0.86 38.96 32.13
N LYS A 907 1.88 39.46 31.41
CA LYS A 907 3.19 39.81 31.97
C LYS A 907 3.91 40.84 31.08
N LYS A 908 4.30 41.94 31.73
CA LYS A 908 5.30 43.00 31.43
C LYS A 908 6.43 42.49 30.50
N ASN A 909 7.01 43.24 29.57
CA ASN A 909 7.18 44.68 29.33
C ASN A 909 7.04 44.97 27.83
#